data_AF-A0A4P6P9V5-F1
#
_entry.id   AF-A0A4P6P9V5-F1
#
_cell.length_a   1.000
_cell.length_b   1.000
_cell.length_c   1.000
_cell.angle_alpha   90.00
_cell.angle_beta   90.00
_cell.angle_gamma   90.00
#
_symmetry.space_group_name_H-M   'P 1'
#
loop_
_entity.id
_entity.type
_entity.pdbx_description
1 polymer ?
#
loop_
_entity_poly.entity_id
_entity_poly.type
_entity_poly.pdbx_seq_one_letter_code
_entity_poly.pdbx_strand_id
1 'polypeptide(L)'
;MQLIQSLKLLFSLVLALSLLACGSNGDDAKIVTDKPIDNYAIDVQILNAEQLGTVTILPDNIMCTSSCTTSVVANSAITLTHKSNDNSSFQGWGGACAGLSDCKVTVNQDITIQANFIQTTNQKTLTIQNNHNGQLYLNGNLIDCPSQCSYTFAQGEQISLSTSSNEAFNFDGWSGACSGTGDCILLMNQDASVEALFSALIPQHLLAITTSNNGQIYLDDNPITCIEACLYSFEQGSQIRLSAIADKGFSFDGWPSQCDSTSTGGCILQMDQDIELELSFSKDIIFNSLTITTNNLGQIQLNEQIIDCITTCSYTYEQGSSLTLTAIANEGYVFDGWSGACSGQAQCSITLNEDTSVQASFSAIPAVVYDKNSSAMVITEPYGETHSNYPVQIGRPFIEGEISNFPQVLINGETITSQANVMQRHPDGSVKHAIISFIIPEVLPNSSKIITFENTESSNETPLSKAEMLSTQFDAQMALTFTDETSISAKDMLTNDHYRYWLKGPIATSIILADHSEERVYDVGSDSHRSIRPLFHITFWPTIDKYHVRYIGESANTESLQDQTYQLALKIDGNTFYNSTAIPHQTMTRWTRTQWSGEQFKPLSINHNVHYLVKTHSLPNFDVERVIPESTISKDWQLWQSKDTDLYDKGWWQSAMATGGGRPDIGIYPAWTVKWLFTGDWRYHTIATKQADLASAWPIFLREGDSSRRFDFAGNYDGIGRILSMAPQARPTHWTARPDWHEVAENDKIHYVGSHEKTLWRPDKAHHPDLASPQYLLTGDYYYLEQMLFSAAYVSGDNNAKGFKSTLGRGPTGSEGGLYSGEVRGQGWALRTRLHAYDILPDDFPEKAYFHQLNQNAISMWEGLMAVTLTNIADQELYDFVKNNVIQNEFKKTLTPSTIGQWDEGVSSSSYVKPERVNTDNVNQALAPWMQNFVIIALGRAKELGYDTQNLLNFSGQQLTSLFADETLSPAMMSAYIIPTLDKNNQWFTSWSTIYQQYTDAYTTEVQQYVLNNQDTEHGYHSIAMAAAAYLNGLSHHDKLWQYIQQNIASKSIYDSNPKWAIVPRTE
;
A
#
# COMPACT_ATOMS: atom_id res chain seq x y z
N MET A 1 23.37 5.48 30.93
CA MET A 1 23.14 6.87 31.40
C MET A 1 22.38 7.60 30.31
N GLN A 2 21.38 8.43 30.65
CA GLN A 2 20.66 9.32 29.73
C GLN A 2 20.07 8.70 28.44
N LEU A 3 19.08 7.81 28.64
CA LEU A 3 17.87 7.77 27.82
C LEU A 3 16.69 7.49 28.77
N ILE A 4 15.45 7.73 28.32
CA ILE A 4 14.21 7.70 29.11
C ILE A 4 14.08 8.88 30.11
N GLN A 5 13.70 10.06 29.62
CA GLN A 5 12.80 11.04 30.29
C GLN A 5 12.53 12.26 29.38
N SER A 6 11.73 12.08 28.32
CA SER A 6 11.19 13.18 27.49
C SER A 6 10.05 12.68 26.57
N LEU A 7 8.81 12.71 27.05
CA LEU A 7 7.53 12.88 26.31
C LEU A 7 6.34 12.47 27.22
N LYS A 8 5.73 13.43 27.92
CA LYS A 8 4.39 13.30 28.56
C LYS A 8 3.78 14.68 28.82
N LEU A 9 3.33 15.37 27.77
CA LEU A 9 2.40 16.51 27.88
C LEU A 9 1.82 16.89 26.53
N LEU A 10 0.66 16.32 26.18
CA LEU A 10 -0.31 16.88 25.24
C LEU A 10 -1.67 16.19 25.45
N PHE A 11 -2.76 16.96 25.28
CA PHE A 11 -4.13 16.57 25.62
C PHE A 11 -4.77 15.68 24.55
N SER A 12 -5.75 14.85 24.96
CA SER A 12 -6.79 14.29 24.09
C SER A 12 -7.98 13.80 24.93
N LEU A 13 -9.17 13.77 24.31
CA LEU A 13 -10.49 13.68 24.94
C LEU A 13 -11.46 13.04 23.91
N VAL A 14 -12.63 12.46 24.24
CA VAL A 14 -13.47 12.42 25.45
C VAL A 14 -14.06 10.98 25.60
N LEU A 15 -14.94 10.76 26.58
CA LEU A 15 -15.85 9.58 26.79
C LEU A 15 -15.19 8.26 27.28
N ALA A 16 -15.89 7.37 28.00
CA ALA A 16 -17.01 7.52 28.95
C ALA A 16 -17.32 6.17 29.65
N LEU A 17 -17.82 6.24 30.91
CA LEU A 17 -18.33 5.11 31.74
C LEU A 17 -17.29 3.99 32.07
N SER A 18 -17.42 3.20 33.15
CA SER A 18 -18.09 3.38 34.46
C SER A 18 -17.68 2.27 35.46
N LEU A 19 -18.07 2.43 36.74
CA LEU A 19 -18.24 1.39 37.78
C LEU A 19 -16.99 0.77 38.49
N LEU A 20 -16.89 1.14 39.79
CA LEU A 20 -16.77 0.27 40.98
C LEU A 20 -15.51 -0.59 41.29
N ALA A 21 -14.75 -0.07 42.27
CA ALA A 21 -14.73 -0.52 43.68
C ALA A 21 -13.59 -1.42 44.23
N CYS A 22 -13.25 -1.11 45.50
CA CYS A 22 -12.33 -1.81 46.44
C CYS A 22 -10.86 -1.91 45.99
N GLY A 23 -9.83 -1.80 46.85
CA GLY A 23 -9.70 -1.80 48.32
C GLY A 23 -8.42 -2.60 48.65
N SER A 24 -7.64 -2.38 49.72
CA SER A 24 -7.71 -1.52 50.92
C SER A 24 -6.29 -1.29 51.48
N ASN A 25 -6.12 -0.47 52.54
CA ASN A 25 -5.35 -0.71 53.79
C ASN A 25 -5.02 0.61 54.53
N GLY A 26 -5.15 0.63 55.87
CA GLY A 26 -4.83 1.77 56.76
C GLY A 26 -3.63 1.47 57.70
N ASP A 27 -3.33 2.24 58.76
CA ASP A 27 -3.99 3.47 59.29
C ASP A 27 -2.93 4.61 59.50
N ASP A 28 -2.77 5.44 60.56
CA ASP A 28 -3.24 5.60 61.95
C ASP A 28 -3.35 7.11 62.32
N ALA A 29 -3.96 7.48 63.45
CA ALA A 29 -4.58 8.81 63.68
C ALA A 29 -4.13 9.60 64.94
N LYS A 30 -4.56 10.87 65.04
CA LYS A 30 -4.45 11.77 66.22
C LYS A 30 -5.64 12.75 66.31
N ILE A 31 -5.92 13.29 67.50
CA ILE A 31 -7.21 13.94 67.89
C ILE A 31 -7.00 15.18 68.81
N VAL A 32 -7.84 16.23 68.72
CA VAL A 32 -8.07 17.33 69.72
C VAL A 32 -9.56 17.83 69.68
N THR A 33 -10.08 18.52 70.72
CA THR A 33 -11.53 18.87 70.93
C THR A 33 -11.80 20.31 71.49
N ASP A 34 -13.05 20.65 71.88
CA ASP A 34 -13.70 22.00 71.86
C ASP A 34 -14.24 22.60 73.23
N LYS A 35 -14.91 23.78 73.27
CA LYS A 35 -15.36 24.54 74.50
C LYS A 35 -16.61 25.51 74.32
N PRO A 36 -17.47 25.82 75.35
CA PRO A 36 -18.74 26.59 75.20
C PRO A 36 -18.81 28.07 75.77
N ILE A 37 -19.99 28.74 75.68
CA ILE A 37 -20.27 30.21 75.84
C ILE A 37 -21.60 30.52 76.64
N ASP A 38 -21.77 31.73 77.21
CA ASP A 38 -22.92 32.22 78.06
C ASP A 38 -23.76 33.43 77.49
N ASN A 39 -25.01 33.64 77.98
CA ASN A 39 -26.02 34.63 77.49
C ASN A 39 -26.75 35.47 78.61
N TYR A 40 -27.40 36.60 78.25
CA TYR A 40 -28.19 37.53 79.11
C TYR A 40 -29.52 38.01 78.46
N ALA A 41 -30.40 38.72 79.19
CA ALA A 41 -31.76 39.13 78.76
C ALA A 41 -32.03 40.65 78.62
N ILE A 42 -33.08 41.03 77.88
CA ILE A 42 -33.44 42.43 77.56
C ILE A 42 -34.96 42.60 77.59
N ASP A 43 -35.49 43.63 78.26
CA ASP A 43 -36.93 43.99 78.29
C ASP A 43 -37.17 45.42 77.73
N VAL A 44 -38.28 45.66 77.03
CA VAL A 44 -38.65 46.98 76.49
C VAL A 44 -40.14 47.22 76.64
N GLN A 45 -40.51 48.46 76.95
CA GLN A 45 -41.89 48.90 77.22
C GLN A 45 -42.18 50.22 76.47
N ILE A 46 -43.42 50.49 76.08
CA ILE A 46 -43.85 51.78 75.50
C ILE A 46 -44.93 52.39 76.38
N LEU A 47 -44.82 53.69 76.68
CA LEU A 47 -45.79 54.41 77.52
C LEU A 47 -46.82 55.14 76.65
N ASN A 48 -48.04 55.29 77.17
CA ASN A 48 -49.20 55.82 76.43
C ASN A 48 -49.50 55.03 75.12
N ALA A 49 -49.23 53.73 75.14
CA ALA A 49 -49.13 52.88 73.96
C ALA A 49 -50.45 52.23 73.53
N GLU A 50 -51.27 52.98 72.81
CA GLU A 50 -51.86 52.49 71.55
C GLU A 50 -51.79 53.60 70.50
N GLN A 51 -51.38 53.27 69.26
CA GLN A 51 -51.45 54.11 68.05
C GLN A 51 -50.62 55.42 67.95
N LEU A 52 -49.80 55.82 68.93
CA LEU A 52 -48.98 57.04 68.82
C LEU A 52 -47.57 56.86 68.21
N GLY A 53 -47.01 55.64 68.26
CA GLY A 53 -45.72 55.27 67.67
C GLY A 53 -45.27 53.85 68.03
N THR A 54 -44.07 53.43 67.59
CA THR A 54 -43.52 52.08 67.80
C THR A 54 -42.01 52.10 68.09
N VAL A 55 -41.46 50.97 68.57
CA VAL A 55 -40.03 50.77 68.86
C VAL A 55 -39.52 49.47 68.20
N THR A 56 -38.28 49.44 67.71
CA THR A 56 -37.66 48.22 67.15
C THR A 56 -36.25 48.00 67.69
N ILE A 57 -35.93 46.77 68.12
CA ILE A 57 -34.59 46.36 68.62
C ILE A 57 -33.77 45.75 67.47
N LEU A 58 -32.55 46.23 67.28
CA LEU A 58 -31.57 45.75 66.30
C LEU A 58 -30.35 45.10 67.00
N PRO A 59 -29.69 44.08 66.42
CA PRO A 59 -29.81 43.62 65.04
C PRO A 59 -30.95 42.64 64.75
N ASP A 60 -31.49 41.95 65.76
CA ASP A 60 -32.47 40.85 65.60
C ASP A 60 -33.85 41.30 65.08
N ASN A 61 -34.02 42.60 64.87
CA ASN A 61 -35.17 43.27 64.27
C ASN A 61 -36.51 43.00 64.99
N ILE A 62 -36.44 42.86 66.31
CA ILE A 62 -37.59 42.58 67.18
C ILE A 62 -38.38 43.88 67.35
N MET A 63 -39.50 43.99 66.65
CA MET A 63 -40.42 45.11 66.77
C MET A 63 -41.32 44.95 68.01
N CYS A 64 -41.42 46.01 68.80
CA CYS A 64 -42.16 46.04 70.05
C CYS A 64 -43.22 47.16 69.95
N THR A 65 -44.49 46.80 70.10
CA THR A 65 -45.65 47.71 69.98
C THR A 65 -46.30 48.06 71.31
N SER A 66 -46.00 47.28 72.36
CA SER A 66 -46.44 47.54 73.74
C SER A 66 -45.33 47.19 74.75
N SER A 67 -44.94 45.91 74.82
CA SER A 67 -43.71 45.45 75.48
C SER A 67 -43.18 44.15 74.89
N CYS A 68 -41.91 43.84 75.13
CA CYS A 68 -41.22 42.66 74.60
C CYS A 68 -39.99 42.28 75.43
N THR A 69 -39.62 41.00 75.44
CA THR A 69 -38.43 40.50 76.16
C THR A 69 -37.67 39.49 75.30
N THR A 70 -36.33 39.53 75.29
CA THR A 70 -35.46 38.63 74.50
C THR A 70 -34.17 38.24 75.26
N SER A 71 -33.32 37.39 74.68
CA SER A 71 -32.00 37.05 75.23
C SER A 71 -30.90 37.00 74.16
N VAL A 72 -29.73 37.55 74.47
CA VAL A 72 -28.58 37.73 73.58
C VAL A 72 -27.28 37.22 74.22
N VAL A 73 -26.27 36.95 73.39
CA VAL A 73 -24.94 36.50 73.86
C VAL A 73 -24.24 37.62 74.65
N ALA A 74 -23.51 37.26 75.71
CA ALA A 74 -22.84 38.23 76.57
C ALA A 74 -21.90 39.20 75.80
N ASN A 75 -22.03 40.50 76.08
CA ASN A 75 -21.34 41.63 75.45
C ASN A 75 -21.83 42.01 74.04
N SER A 76 -22.99 41.51 73.58
CA SER A 76 -23.63 41.98 72.35
C SER A 76 -24.08 43.45 72.45
N ALA A 77 -23.93 44.22 71.37
CA ALA A 77 -24.42 45.59 71.30
C ALA A 77 -25.72 45.68 70.50
N ILE A 78 -26.71 46.41 71.03
CA ILE A 78 -28.03 46.61 70.44
C ILE A 78 -28.38 48.09 70.24
N THR A 79 -29.37 48.36 69.39
CA THR A 79 -29.93 49.70 69.15
C THR A 79 -31.45 49.65 69.09
N LEU A 80 -32.12 50.66 69.65
CA LEU A 80 -33.56 50.84 69.61
C LEU A 80 -33.91 52.18 68.95
N THR A 81 -34.79 52.15 67.97
CA THR A 81 -35.25 53.33 67.21
C THR A 81 -36.74 53.57 67.41
N HIS A 82 -37.22 54.80 67.16
CA HIS A 82 -38.64 55.19 67.30
C HIS A 82 -39.20 55.83 66.02
N LYS A 83 -40.53 55.94 65.94
CA LYS A 83 -41.24 56.71 64.91
C LYS A 83 -42.51 57.36 65.47
N SER A 84 -42.76 58.62 65.09
CA SER A 84 -44.01 59.36 65.35
C SER A 84 -44.98 59.21 64.16
N ASN A 85 -46.27 59.40 64.41
CA ASN A 85 -47.33 59.39 63.39
C ASN A 85 -47.72 60.83 62.97
N ASP A 86 -48.42 60.97 61.84
CA ASP A 86 -48.78 62.29 61.29
C ASP A 86 -49.59 63.13 62.29
N ASN A 87 -49.23 64.40 62.42
CA ASN A 87 -49.73 65.33 63.45
C ASN A 87 -49.30 65.01 64.89
N SER A 88 -48.36 64.07 65.13
CA SER A 88 -47.69 63.85 66.41
C SER A 88 -46.16 64.06 66.32
N SER A 89 -45.46 64.03 67.46
CA SER A 89 -44.02 64.30 67.58
C SER A 89 -43.45 63.71 68.86
N PHE A 90 -42.32 63.01 68.78
CA PHE A 90 -41.70 62.30 69.91
C PHE A 90 -41.31 63.22 71.08
N GLN A 91 -41.34 62.68 72.31
CA GLN A 91 -41.03 63.39 73.56
C GLN A 91 -39.90 62.76 74.39
N GLY A 92 -39.47 61.54 74.09
CA GLY A 92 -38.22 60.99 74.62
C GLY A 92 -38.29 59.57 75.18
N TRP A 93 -37.10 59.00 75.42
CA TRP A 93 -36.88 57.69 76.03
C TRP A 93 -36.76 57.73 77.57
N GLY A 94 -36.88 56.56 78.21
CA GLY A 94 -36.59 56.31 79.62
C GLY A 94 -36.00 54.91 79.88
N GLY A 95 -35.78 54.57 81.15
CA GLY A 95 -35.16 53.30 81.58
C GLY A 95 -33.63 53.36 81.47
N ALA A 96 -33.01 52.36 80.83
CA ALA A 96 -31.57 52.34 80.53
C ALA A 96 -31.13 53.36 79.45
N CYS A 97 -32.05 54.18 78.95
CA CYS A 97 -31.82 55.25 77.96
C CYS A 97 -32.61 56.52 78.33
N ALA A 98 -32.25 57.65 77.70
CA ALA A 98 -32.94 58.93 77.84
C ALA A 98 -32.72 59.82 76.60
N GLY A 99 -33.56 60.85 76.43
CA GLY A 99 -33.44 61.85 75.36
C GLY A 99 -34.30 61.55 74.12
N LEU A 100 -34.14 62.34 73.05
CA LEU A 100 -34.97 62.29 71.83
C LEU A 100 -34.39 61.45 70.67
N SER A 101 -33.09 61.12 70.73
CA SER A 101 -32.36 60.32 69.73
C SER A 101 -32.44 58.83 70.02
N ASP A 102 -32.17 57.98 69.02
CA ASP A 102 -32.14 56.51 69.16
C ASP A 102 -31.26 56.03 70.34
N CYS A 103 -31.74 54.97 71.00
CA CYS A 103 -31.17 54.40 72.21
C CYS A 103 -30.17 53.28 71.86
N LYS A 104 -28.98 53.26 72.44
CA LYS A 104 -27.92 52.28 72.12
C LYS A 104 -27.28 51.72 73.40
N VAL A 105 -27.20 50.39 73.53
CA VAL A 105 -26.81 49.71 74.77
C VAL A 105 -25.99 48.45 74.47
N THR A 106 -24.97 48.16 75.28
CA THR A 106 -24.22 46.89 75.25
C THR A 106 -24.61 46.00 76.41
N VAL A 107 -24.95 44.74 76.13
CA VAL A 107 -25.63 43.82 77.06
C VAL A 107 -24.61 42.90 77.73
N ASN A 108 -24.18 43.29 78.93
CA ASN A 108 -23.27 42.52 79.80
C ASN A 108 -23.96 42.01 81.10
N GLN A 109 -25.27 42.24 81.20
CA GLN A 109 -26.22 41.78 82.21
C GLN A 109 -27.64 42.10 81.71
N ASP A 110 -28.67 41.74 82.48
CA ASP A 110 -30.07 42.00 82.10
C ASP A 110 -30.48 43.50 82.25
N ILE A 111 -31.37 44.02 81.37
CA ILE A 111 -31.69 45.48 81.21
C ILE A 111 -33.16 45.82 80.80
N THR A 112 -33.63 47.09 80.92
CA THR A 112 -35.03 47.56 80.61
C THR A 112 -35.16 49.03 80.09
N ILE A 113 -36.08 49.36 79.12
CA ILE A 113 -36.18 50.68 78.37
C ILE A 113 -37.66 51.18 78.08
N GLN A 114 -37.94 52.51 77.88
CA GLN A 114 -39.29 53.21 77.75
C GLN A 114 -39.42 54.43 76.75
N ALA A 115 -40.63 54.95 76.31
CA ALA A 115 -40.88 56.02 75.23
C ALA A 115 -42.25 56.87 75.22
N ASN A 116 -42.42 58.09 74.58
CA ASN A 116 -43.66 59.02 74.55
C ASN A 116 -43.81 60.18 73.41
N PHE A 117 -44.93 61.00 73.23
CA PHE A 117 -45.26 61.98 72.08
C PHE A 117 -46.22 63.30 72.29
N ILE A 118 -46.18 64.44 71.48
CA ILE A 118 -47.15 65.66 71.31
C ILE A 118 -47.18 66.45 69.89
N GLN A 119 -47.48 67.79 69.69
CA GLN A 119 -47.77 68.52 68.37
C GLN A 119 -47.64 70.13 68.28
N THR A 120 -47.39 70.81 67.10
CA THR A 120 -47.45 72.33 66.79
C THR A 120 -47.53 72.80 65.26
N THR A 121 -47.86 74.10 64.88
CA THR A 121 -47.93 74.72 63.47
C THR A 121 -47.89 76.32 63.33
N ASN A 122 -47.72 76.94 62.09
CA ASN A 122 -48.25 78.25 61.51
C ASN A 122 -47.27 79.25 60.71
N GLN A 123 -47.70 80.01 59.63
CA GLN A 123 -46.81 80.54 58.51
C GLN A 123 -47.30 81.63 57.42
N LYS A 124 -46.41 82.20 56.51
CA LYS A 124 -46.63 83.18 55.33
C LYS A 124 -45.56 83.07 54.14
N THR A 125 -45.79 83.33 52.83
CA THR A 125 -45.10 82.69 51.63
C THR A 125 -43.81 83.23 50.90
N LEU A 126 -43.05 82.34 50.18
CA LEU A 126 -41.99 82.44 49.10
C LEU A 126 -42.21 81.35 48.01
N THR A 127 -41.79 81.54 46.75
CA THR A 127 -41.77 80.49 45.68
C THR A 127 -40.36 80.31 45.07
N ILE A 128 -39.99 79.07 44.71
CA ILE A 128 -38.71 78.72 44.05
C ILE A 128 -39.00 77.73 42.91
N GLN A 129 -38.37 77.90 41.75
CA GLN A 129 -38.43 77.01 40.59
C GLN A 129 -37.05 76.38 40.30
N ASN A 130 -37.04 75.16 39.77
CA ASN A 130 -35.85 74.35 39.50
C ASN A 130 -36.05 73.62 38.18
N ASN A 131 -35.31 73.97 37.12
CA ASN A 131 -35.71 73.49 35.78
C ASN A 131 -35.44 71.99 35.55
N HIS A 132 -34.46 71.37 36.23
CA HIS A 132 -34.07 69.97 36.03
C HIS A 132 -33.68 69.22 37.33
N ASN A 133 -34.42 69.40 38.44
CA ASN A 133 -34.19 68.69 39.72
C ASN A 133 -32.77 68.85 40.32
N GLY A 134 -32.04 69.92 40.01
CA GLY A 134 -30.72 70.16 40.59
C GLY A 134 -30.79 70.38 42.11
N GLN A 135 -29.73 70.08 42.84
CA GLN A 135 -29.75 70.17 44.31
C GLN A 135 -29.79 71.64 44.76
N LEU A 136 -30.86 72.02 45.46
CA LEU A 136 -31.08 73.35 45.99
C LEU A 136 -31.04 73.35 47.52
N TYR A 137 -30.52 74.43 48.10
CA TYR A 137 -30.44 74.63 49.55
C TYR A 137 -31.13 75.93 49.94
N LEU A 138 -31.87 75.93 51.06
CA LEU A 138 -32.54 77.08 51.65
C LEU A 138 -32.08 77.25 53.10
N ASN A 139 -31.51 78.42 53.41
CA ASN A 139 -30.88 78.72 54.69
C ASN A 139 -29.87 77.62 55.14
N GLY A 140 -29.17 77.02 54.16
CA GLY A 140 -28.17 75.97 54.38
C GLY A 140 -28.71 74.53 54.45
N ASN A 141 -30.03 74.32 54.46
CA ASN A 141 -30.63 72.97 54.46
C ASN A 141 -31.02 72.56 53.03
N LEU A 142 -30.74 71.32 52.62
CA LEU A 142 -31.18 70.78 51.35
C LEU A 142 -32.72 70.80 51.30
N ILE A 143 -33.29 71.31 50.22
CA ILE A 143 -34.75 71.35 50.00
C ILE A 143 -35.16 70.41 48.87
N ASP A 144 -36.22 69.64 49.11
CA ASP A 144 -36.92 68.91 48.06
C ASP A 144 -37.77 69.89 47.24
N CYS A 145 -37.22 70.28 46.09
CA CYS A 145 -37.78 71.30 45.21
C CYS A 145 -37.61 70.86 43.75
N PRO A 146 -38.34 69.82 43.29
CA PRO A 146 -38.04 69.12 42.03
C PRO A 146 -38.28 69.98 40.78
N SER A 147 -39.37 70.76 40.78
CA SER A 147 -39.75 71.65 39.68
C SER A 147 -40.21 73.03 40.16
N GLN A 148 -41.11 73.04 41.16
CA GLN A 148 -41.45 74.23 41.93
C GLN A 148 -41.78 73.84 43.38
N CYS A 149 -41.24 74.58 44.34
CA CYS A 149 -41.63 74.50 45.74
C CYS A 149 -42.07 75.88 46.25
N SER A 150 -42.86 75.89 47.32
CA SER A 150 -43.28 77.12 47.99
C SER A 150 -43.10 76.96 49.50
N TYR A 151 -42.26 77.82 50.07
CA TYR A 151 -41.97 77.86 51.49
C TYR A 151 -42.73 78.99 52.15
N THR A 152 -42.89 78.87 53.46
CA THR A 152 -43.55 79.90 54.25
C THR A 152 -42.77 80.19 55.55
N PHE A 153 -42.69 81.47 55.88
CA PHE A 153 -41.82 82.22 56.78
C PHE A 153 -42.65 83.24 57.60
N ALA A 154 -41.99 84.02 58.46
CA ALA A 154 -42.57 85.25 59.01
C ALA A 154 -42.38 86.45 58.05
N GLN A 155 -43.24 87.46 58.14
CA GLN A 155 -43.08 88.69 57.36
C GLN A 155 -41.84 89.46 57.84
N GLY A 156 -40.93 89.77 56.91
CA GLY A 156 -39.66 90.48 57.18
C GLY A 156 -38.46 89.56 57.42
N GLU A 157 -38.60 88.25 57.26
CA GLU A 157 -37.52 87.27 57.42
C GLU A 157 -36.51 87.33 56.25
N GLN A 158 -35.21 87.18 56.51
CA GLN A 158 -34.17 87.14 55.47
C GLN A 158 -33.79 85.68 55.16
N ILE A 159 -33.67 85.34 53.87
CA ILE A 159 -33.38 83.99 53.40
C ILE A 159 -32.22 83.94 52.40
N SER A 160 -31.61 82.77 52.27
CA SER A 160 -30.48 82.50 51.36
C SER A 160 -30.69 81.20 50.59
N LEU A 161 -30.33 81.19 49.30
CA LEU A 161 -30.45 80.07 48.37
C LEU A 161 -29.11 79.77 47.69
N SER A 162 -28.73 78.49 47.60
CA SER A 162 -27.48 78.00 46.96
C SER A 162 -27.70 76.64 46.27
N THR A 163 -26.74 76.18 45.44
CA THR A 163 -26.85 74.95 44.62
C THR A 163 -25.61 74.06 44.64
N SER A 164 -25.74 72.83 44.13
CA SER A 164 -24.61 71.95 43.75
C SER A 164 -24.91 71.14 42.47
N SER A 165 -23.89 70.97 41.62
CA SER A 165 -23.91 70.12 40.41
C SER A 165 -23.60 68.65 40.73
N ASN A 166 -23.99 67.74 39.84
CA ASN A 166 -23.80 66.29 40.00
C ASN A 166 -23.49 65.59 38.65
N GLU A 167 -23.32 64.26 38.67
CA GLU A 167 -22.92 63.46 37.50
C GLU A 167 -23.93 63.50 36.33
N ALA A 168 -25.21 63.81 36.59
CA ALA A 168 -26.24 63.91 35.56
C ALA A 168 -26.44 65.36 35.08
N PHE A 169 -26.22 66.37 35.93
CA PHE A 169 -26.51 67.77 35.63
C PHE A 169 -25.48 68.78 36.17
N ASN A 170 -25.05 69.70 35.31
CA ASN A 170 -24.22 70.86 35.59
C ASN A 170 -25.07 72.12 35.84
N PHE A 171 -24.59 73.09 36.61
CA PHE A 171 -25.36 74.29 36.99
C PHE A 171 -25.02 75.50 36.10
N ASP A 172 -26.03 76.10 35.48
CA ASP A 172 -25.89 77.19 34.52
C ASP A 172 -26.14 78.60 35.14
N GLY A 173 -26.98 78.70 36.18
CA GLY A 173 -27.19 79.95 36.94
C GLY A 173 -28.60 80.18 37.49
N TRP A 174 -28.81 81.37 38.08
CA TRP A 174 -30.07 81.84 38.67
C TRP A 174 -30.84 82.84 37.78
N SER A 175 -32.16 82.87 37.99
CA SER A 175 -33.17 83.68 37.31
C SER A 175 -34.22 84.21 38.31
N GLY A 176 -35.06 85.16 37.88
CA GLY A 176 -36.14 85.76 38.68
C GLY A 176 -35.69 86.92 39.57
N ALA A 177 -35.97 86.84 40.88
CA ALA A 177 -35.55 87.86 41.85
C ALA A 177 -34.03 87.86 42.16
N CYS A 178 -33.28 86.91 41.59
CA CYS A 178 -31.82 86.80 41.64
C CYS A 178 -31.26 86.57 40.23
N SER A 179 -29.95 86.77 40.04
CA SER A 179 -29.27 86.52 38.76
C SER A 179 -27.77 86.26 38.93
N GLY A 180 -27.18 85.55 37.97
CA GLY A 180 -25.77 85.12 38.00
C GLY A 180 -25.59 83.72 38.58
N THR A 181 -24.36 83.31 38.85
CA THR A 181 -23.99 81.92 39.23
C THR A 181 -23.57 81.76 40.70
N GLY A 182 -23.65 82.81 41.52
CA GLY A 182 -23.40 82.77 42.97
C GLY A 182 -24.68 82.75 43.79
N ASP A 183 -24.54 82.58 45.11
CA ASP A 183 -25.67 82.47 46.06
C ASP A 183 -26.65 83.65 46.01
N CYS A 184 -27.94 83.34 46.17
CA CYS A 184 -29.07 84.26 46.08
C CYS A 184 -29.59 84.61 47.48
N ILE A 185 -29.63 85.90 47.85
CA ILE A 185 -30.06 86.36 49.18
C ILE A 185 -31.25 87.33 49.04
N LEU A 186 -32.34 87.08 49.78
CA LEU A 186 -33.59 87.83 49.70
C LEU A 186 -34.15 88.22 51.08
N LEU A 187 -35.02 89.23 51.11
CA LEU A 187 -35.71 89.72 52.31
C LEU A 187 -37.23 89.69 52.09
N MET A 188 -37.94 88.86 52.85
CA MET A 188 -39.35 88.49 52.68
C MET A 188 -40.33 89.55 53.21
N ASN A 189 -40.23 90.77 52.68
CA ASN A 189 -41.18 91.85 52.92
C ASN A 189 -42.48 91.71 52.10
N GLN A 190 -42.42 90.93 51.01
CA GLN A 190 -43.52 90.60 50.10
C GLN A 190 -43.27 89.19 49.53
N ASP A 191 -44.26 88.60 48.86
CA ASP A 191 -44.08 87.31 48.18
C ASP A 191 -43.09 87.46 47.01
N ALA A 192 -42.23 86.46 46.79
CA ALA A 192 -41.12 86.52 45.84
C ALA A 192 -40.96 85.20 45.06
N SER A 193 -40.23 85.24 43.93
CA SER A 193 -39.98 84.08 43.07
C SER A 193 -38.54 84.08 42.51
N VAL A 194 -37.89 82.91 42.54
CA VAL A 194 -36.53 82.65 42.03
C VAL A 194 -36.54 81.36 41.20
N GLU A 195 -35.67 81.25 40.20
CA GLU A 195 -35.51 80.07 39.34
C GLU A 195 -34.02 79.64 39.25
N ALA A 196 -33.75 78.34 39.25
CA ALA A 196 -32.43 77.74 39.06
C ALA A 196 -32.35 76.92 37.75
N LEU A 197 -31.23 77.02 37.03
CA LEU A 197 -31.03 76.48 35.69
C LEU A 197 -29.86 75.47 35.64
N PHE A 198 -30.07 74.30 35.01
CA PHE A 198 -29.09 73.22 34.86
C PHE A 198 -29.12 72.54 33.46
N SER A 199 -28.02 71.86 33.07
CA SER A 199 -27.78 71.19 31.77
C SER A 199 -27.10 69.81 31.90
N ALA A 200 -27.15 68.90 30.90
CA ALA A 200 -26.83 67.44 31.04
C ALA A 200 -25.68 66.88 30.15
N LEU A 201 -25.26 65.61 30.35
CA LEU A 201 -24.12 64.91 29.71
C LEU A 201 -24.44 63.45 29.25
N ILE A 202 -23.68 62.86 28.31
CA ILE A 202 -23.92 61.53 27.68
C ILE A 202 -22.59 60.74 27.40
N PRO A 203 -22.53 59.37 27.51
CA PRO A 203 -21.34 58.52 27.23
C PRO A 203 -21.11 58.04 25.76
N GLN A 204 -20.06 57.21 25.52
CA GLN A 204 -19.66 56.65 24.20
C GLN A 204 -19.15 55.17 24.27
N HIS A 205 -19.16 54.47 23.12
CA HIS A 205 -18.77 53.04 22.92
C HIS A 205 -18.06 52.76 21.59
N LEU A 206 -17.37 51.60 21.47
CA LEU A 206 -16.54 51.20 20.32
C LEU A 206 -17.10 50.04 19.47
N LEU A 207 -16.79 50.04 18.17
CA LEU A 207 -17.09 48.95 17.22
C LEU A 207 -15.82 48.46 16.53
N ALA A 208 -15.57 47.15 16.54
CA ALA A 208 -14.52 46.47 15.77
C ALA A 208 -15.11 45.59 14.66
N ILE A 209 -14.50 45.59 13.47
CA ILE A 209 -14.94 44.79 12.31
C ILE A 209 -13.73 44.14 11.61
N THR A 210 -13.85 42.84 11.34
CA THR A 210 -12.92 41.98 10.58
C THR A 210 -13.63 41.41 9.34
N THR A 211 -12.99 41.41 8.17
CA THR A 211 -13.62 41.07 6.87
C THR A 211 -12.74 40.22 5.96
N SER A 212 -13.35 39.28 5.22
CA SER A 212 -12.65 38.47 4.21
C SER A 212 -12.70 39.05 2.77
N ASN A 213 -11.64 38.83 1.98
CA ASN A 213 -11.40 39.46 0.67
C ASN A 213 -12.19 38.85 -0.52
N ASN A 214 -13.51 38.67 -0.41
CA ASN A 214 -14.38 38.24 -1.54
C ASN A 214 -15.75 38.98 -1.60
N GLY A 215 -15.78 40.22 -1.12
CA GLY A 215 -16.95 41.09 -1.18
C GLY A 215 -16.75 42.41 -0.44
N GLN A 216 -17.69 43.33 -0.60
CA GLN A 216 -17.65 44.69 -0.04
C GLN A 216 -18.66 44.86 1.09
N ILE A 217 -18.18 45.24 2.28
CA ILE A 217 -19.01 45.66 3.42
C ILE A 217 -19.15 47.19 3.42
N TYR A 218 -20.30 47.70 3.86
CA TYR A 218 -20.58 49.12 4.04
C TYR A 218 -21.04 49.39 5.47
N LEU A 219 -20.60 50.51 6.07
CA LEU A 219 -21.06 51.07 7.34
C LEU A 219 -21.75 52.40 7.08
N ASP A 220 -23.03 52.50 7.44
CA ASP A 220 -23.92 53.63 7.16
C ASP A 220 -23.78 54.12 5.70
N ASP A 221 -23.96 53.16 4.77
CA ASP A 221 -23.84 53.27 3.31
C ASP A 221 -22.45 53.69 2.77
N ASN A 222 -21.42 53.81 3.62
CA ASN A 222 -20.04 54.10 3.22
C ASN A 222 -19.19 52.81 3.15
N PRO A 223 -18.42 52.56 2.07
CA PRO A 223 -17.67 51.31 1.91
C PRO A 223 -16.50 51.21 2.90
N ILE A 224 -16.40 50.07 3.58
CA ILE A 224 -15.30 49.73 4.48
C ILE A 224 -14.12 49.19 3.66
N THR A 225 -12.95 49.83 3.75
CA THR A 225 -11.73 49.40 3.03
C THR A 225 -10.62 49.05 4.03
N CYS A 226 -10.74 47.86 4.63
CA CYS A 226 -9.86 47.35 5.68
C CYS A 226 -9.33 45.97 5.27
N ILE A 227 -8.03 45.71 5.48
CA ILE A 227 -7.37 44.50 4.97
C ILE A 227 -7.33 43.38 6.01
N GLU A 228 -7.36 43.72 7.32
CA GLU A 228 -7.35 42.73 8.41
C GLU A 228 -8.37 43.11 9.53
N ALA A 229 -8.35 44.33 10.07
CA ALA A 229 -9.36 44.81 11.04
C ALA A 229 -9.52 46.33 11.03
N CYS A 230 -10.67 46.85 11.52
CA CYS A 230 -10.97 48.27 11.66
C CYS A 230 -11.79 48.61 12.92
N LEU A 231 -11.66 49.84 13.42
CA LEU A 231 -12.23 50.34 14.69
C LEU A 231 -12.95 51.69 14.51
N TYR A 232 -14.12 51.83 15.12
CA TYR A 232 -14.97 53.04 15.12
C TYR A 232 -15.51 53.35 16.53
N SER A 233 -16.01 54.58 16.77
CA SER A 233 -16.51 55.05 18.07
C SER A 233 -17.80 55.85 17.90
N PHE A 234 -18.77 55.64 18.79
CA PHE A 234 -20.13 56.16 18.71
C PHE A 234 -20.66 56.61 20.08
N GLU A 235 -21.70 57.45 20.11
CA GLU A 235 -22.38 57.85 21.36
C GLU A 235 -23.32 56.75 21.87
N GLN A 236 -23.53 56.66 23.19
CA GLN A 236 -24.35 55.59 23.76
C GLN A 236 -25.79 55.64 23.23
N GLY A 237 -26.30 54.48 22.79
CA GLY A 237 -27.60 54.38 22.12
C GLY A 237 -27.58 54.80 20.64
N SER A 238 -26.41 54.96 20.02
CA SER A 238 -26.30 55.16 18.57
C SER A 238 -26.70 53.89 17.83
N GLN A 239 -27.68 54.00 16.94
CA GLN A 239 -28.09 52.92 16.04
C GLN A 239 -27.33 53.03 14.72
N ILE A 240 -26.56 52.00 14.36
CA ILE A 240 -25.75 51.95 13.13
C ILE A 240 -26.23 50.84 12.20
N ARG A 241 -25.94 50.98 10.90
CA ARG A 241 -26.30 50.00 9.86
C ARG A 241 -25.07 49.48 9.11
N LEU A 242 -24.98 48.16 9.00
CA LEU A 242 -24.04 47.48 8.10
C LEU A 242 -24.79 46.87 6.92
N SER A 243 -24.20 46.88 5.73
CA SER A 243 -24.69 46.13 4.56
C SER A 243 -23.54 45.45 3.82
N ALA A 244 -23.84 44.45 3.00
CA ALA A 244 -22.84 43.59 2.34
C ALA A 244 -23.23 43.31 0.89
N ILE A 245 -22.25 43.35 -0.01
CA ILE A 245 -22.37 42.94 -1.41
C ILE A 245 -21.26 41.94 -1.70
N ALA A 246 -21.61 40.68 -1.96
CA ALA A 246 -20.67 39.64 -2.32
C ALA A 246 -20.15 39.82 -3.75
N ASP A 247 -18.90 39.41 -4.01
CA ASP A 247 -18.37 39.38 -5.38
C ASP A 247 -19.02 38.27 -6.21
N LYS A 248 -18.94 38.39 -7.55
CA LYS A 248 -19.63 37.47 -8.47
C LYS A 248 -19.12 36.03 -8.30
N GLY A 249 -19.99 35.15 -7.81
CA GLY A 249 -19.69 33.73 -7.54
C GLY A 249 -19.50 33.44 -6.05
N PHE A 250 -19.74 34.42 -5.18
CA PHE A 250 -19.79 34.29 -3.74
C PHE A 250 -21.16 34.72 -3.21
N SER A 251 -21.55 34.15 -2.08
CA SER A 251 -22.63 34.64 -1.22
C SER A 251 -22.05 35.17 0.09
N PHE A 252 -22.80 36.04 0.75
CA PHE A 252 -22.44 36.53 2.09
C PHE A 252 -23.01 35.57 3.12
N ASP A 253 -22.16 35.08 4.05
CA ASP A 253 -22.49 33.94 4.92
C ASP A 253 -23.63 34.22 5.91
N GLY A 254 -23.89 35.50 6.17
CA GLY A 254 -24.97 35.98 7.03
C GLY A 254 -24.50 37.01 8.05
N TRP A 255 -25.45 37.72 8.64
CA TRP A 255 -25.14 38.62 9.74
C TRP A 255 -25.11 37.84 11.07
N PRO A 256 -24.14 38.11 11.96
CA PRO A 256 -24.06 37.42 13.25
C PRO A 256 -25.24 37.78 14.17
N SER A 257 -25.46 36.94 15.18
CA SER A 257 -26.63 36.97 16.09
C SER A 257 -26.87 38.29 16.86
N GLN A 258 -25.88 39.17 16.90
CA GLN A 258 -25.95 40.49 17.54
C GLN A 258 -26.77 41.51 16.73
N CYS A 259 -27.09 41.20 15.47
CA CYS A 259 -27.78 42.08 14.53
C CYS A 259 -29.31 41.94 14.59
N ASP A 260 -30.03 43.03 14.89
CA ASP A 260 -31.50 43.01 14.99
C ASP A 260 -32.17 43.13 13.61
N SER A 261 -32.14 42.04 12.84
CA SER A 261 -32.47 42.01 11.42
C SER A 261 -33.99 42.05 11.15
N THR A 262 -34.55 43.26 10.96
CA THR A 262 -35.99 43.47 10.73
C THR A 262 -36.38 43.83 9.28
N SER A 263 -35.42 44.06 8.38
CA SER A 263 -35.70 44.13 6.92
C SER A 263 -34.49 43.76 6.05
N THR A 264 -34.77 43.37 4.80
CA THR A 264 -33.82 42.75 3.86
C THR A 264 -32.56 43.57 3.58
N GLY A 265 -31.39 42.96 3.78
CA GLY A 265 -30.12 43.39 3.16
C GLY A 265 -29.03 43.96 4.08
N GLY A 266 -29.23 43.99 5.41
CA GLY A 266 -28.22 44.53 6.32
C GLY A 266 -28.38 44.12 7.78
N CYS A 267 -27.34 44.36 8.55
CA CYS A 267 -27.32 44.29 10.01
C CYS A 267 -27.62 45.68 10.60
N ILE A 268 -28.29 45.70 11.75
CA ILE A 268 -28.48 46.88 12.58
C ILE A 268 -27.93 46.54 13.96
N LEU A 269 -27.09 47.43 14.51
CA LEU A 269 -26.57 47.34 15.88
C LEU A 269 -26.99 48.55 16.69
N GLN A 270 -27.16 48.37 18.00
CA GLN A 270 -27.23 49.44 18.99
C GLN A 270 -25.89 49.52 19.74
N MET A 271 -25.27 50.69 19.75
CA MET A 271 -24.00 50.94 20.44
C MET A 271 -24.26 51.30 21.92
N ASP A 272 -24.77 50.33 22.68
CA ASP A 272 -24.97 50.40 24.14
C ASP A 272 -23.81 49.78 24.96
N GLN A 273 -22.84 49.19 24.25
CA GLN A 273 -21.61 48.59 24.75
C GLN A 273 -20.61 48.46 23.59
N ASP A 274 -19.38 48.06 23.88
CA ASP A 274 -18.38 47.78 22.83
C ASP A 274 -18.72 46.46 22.10
N ILE A 275 -18.60 46.44 20.76
CA ILE A 275 -19.01 45.31 19.90
C ILE A 275 -17.88 44.93 18.94
N GLU A 276 -17.68 43.63 18.71
CA GLU A 276 -16.76 43.07 17.72
C GLU A 276 -17.52 42.15 16.74
N LEU A 277 -17.21 42.25 15.44
CA LEU A 277 -17.82 41.48 14.35
C LEU A 277 -16.77 40.84 13.43
N GLU A 278 -17.02 39.60 13.02
CA GLU A 278 -16.32 38.90 11.95
C GLU A 278 -17.31 38.65 10.79
N LEU A 279 -16.93 38.98 9.55
CA LEU A 279 -17.81 38.98 8.38
C LEU A 279 -17.17 38.26 7.18
N SER A 280 -17.81 37.18 6.71
CA SER A 280 -17.26 36.27 5.71
C SER A 280 -18.15 36.07 4.46
N PHE A 281 -17.51 35.64 3.37
CA PHE A 281 -18.15 35.37 2.08
C PHE A 281 -17.71 33.99 1.53
N SER A 282 -18.64 33.04 1.45
CA SER A 282 -18.41 31.72 0.85
C SER A 282 -18.60 31.72 -0.67
N LYS A 283 -17.87 30.86 -1.39
CA LYS A 283 -18.07 30.63 -2.83
C LYS A 283 -19.36 29.84 -3.04
N ASP A 284 -20.20 30.27 -4.00
CA ASP A 284 -21.37 29.53 -4.43
C ASP A 284 -20.94 28.32 -5.28
N ILE A 285 -20.85 27.14 -4.66
CA ILE A 285 -20.50 25.88 -5.33
C ILE A 285 -21.77 25.08 -5.62
N ILE A 286 -22.21 25.11 -6.88
CA ILE A 286 -23.25 24.22 -7.38
C ILE A 286 -22.62 22.84 -7.67
N PHE A 287 -23.24 21.77 -7.19
CA PHE A 287 -22.87 20.40 -7.52
C PHE A 287 -23.92 19.76 -8.42
N ASN A 288 -23.48 19.00 -9.42
CA ASN A 288 -24.31 18.15 -10.26
C ASN A 288 -23.97 16.68 -10.02
N SER A 289 -24.93 15.78 -10.23
CA SER A 289 -24.69 14.34 -10.19
C SER A 289 -24.31 13.78 -11.57
N LEU A 290 -23.37 12.84 -11.57
CA LEU A 290 -23.08 11.93 -12.67
C LEU A 290 -23.54 10.54 -12.25
N THR A 291 -24.58 10.03 -12.90
CA THR A 291 -25.08 8.66 -12.72
C THR A 291 -24.57 7.77 -13.84
N ILE A 292 -23.82 6.72 -13.47
CA ILE A 292 -23.20 5.77 -14.40
C ILE A 292 -23.92 4.43 -14.24
N THR A 293 -24.32 3.83 -15.36
CA THR A 293 -24.96 2.51 -15.41
C THR A 293 -24.11 1.53 -16.23
N THR A 294 -24.05 0.28 -15.80
CA THR A 294 -23.44 -0.84 -16.53
C THR A 294 -24.18 -2.14 -16.20
N ASN A 295 -23.84 -3.22 -16.89
CA ASN A 295 -24.47 -4.54 -16.77
C ASN A 295 -23.58 -5.56 -16.03
N ASN A 296 -22.57 -5.11 -15.28
CA ASN A 296 -21.58 -5.94 -14.57
C ASN A 296 -20.67 -6.79 -15.47
N LEU A 297 -20.55 -6.47 -16.76
CA LEU A 297 -19.71 -7.19 -17.73
C LEU A 297 -18.46 -6.38 -18.15
N GLY A 298 -18.18 -5.29 -17.45
CA GLY A 298 -16.98 -4.47 -17.60
C GLY A 298 -16.85 -3.43 -16.47
N GLN A 299 -15.62 -2.93 -16.29
CA GLN A 299 -15.26 -1.86 -15.36
C GLN A 299 -15.31 -0.49 -16.04
N ILE A 300 -15.38 0.57 -15.22
CA ILE A 300 -15.32 1.96 -15.68
C ILE A 300 -14.12 2.64 -15.04
N GLN A 301 -13.32 3.33 -15.84
CA GLN A 301 -12.34 4.30 -15.36
C GLN A 301 -12.93 5.71 -15.51
N LEU A 302 -12.93 6.47 -14.42
CA LEU A 302 -13.39 7.86 -14.34
C LEU A 302 -12.17 8.74 -14.04
N ASN A 303 -11.82 9.57 -15.03
CA ASN A 303 -10.53 10.26 -15.14
C ASN A 303 -9.36 9.26 -15.07
N GLU A 304 -8.56 9.27 -14.01
CA GLU A 304 -7.40 8.38 -13.82
C GLU A 304 -7.69 7.20 -12.85
N GLN A 305 -8.93 7.08 -12.35
CA GLN A 305 -9.30 6.10 -11.32
C GLN A 305 -10.33 5.08 -11.83
N ILE A 306 -10.05 3.78 -11.65
CA ILE A 306 -11.05 2.72 -11.83
C ILE A 306 -12.08 2.78 -10.68
N ILE A 307 -13.37 2.76 -11.02
CA ILE A 307 -14.48 2.82 -10.07
C ILE A 307 -15.25 1.50 -10.00
N ASP A 308 -15.62 1.08 -8.79
CA ASP A 308 -16.39 -0.14 -8.52
C ASP A 308 -17.90 0.08 -8.78
N CYS A 309 -18.23 0.29 -10.06
CA CYS A 309 -19.59 0.54 -10.50
C CYS A 309 -20.22 -0.75 -11.04
N ILE A 310 -20.74 -1.60 -10.15
CA ILE A 310 -21.23 -2.95 -10.50
C ILE A 310 -22.46 -2.91 -11.43
N THR A 311 -23.43 -2.03 -11.16
CA THR A 311 -24.66 -1.89 -11.97
C THR A 311 -25.12 -0.45 -12.12
N THR A 312 -25.25 0.29 -11.02
CA THR A 312 -25.53 1.73 -11.03
C THR A 312 -24.80 2.39 -9.88
N CYS A 313 -24.04 3.45 -10.18
CA CYS A 313 -23.34 4.27 -9.21
C CYS A 313 -23.60 5.75 -9.52
N SER A 314 -23.44 6.62 -8.52
CA SER A 314 -23.66 8.06 -8.66
C SER A 314 -22.61 8.85 -7.89
N TYR A 315 -22.09 9.90 -8.51
CA TYR A 315 -21.03 10.77 -7.98
C TYR A 315 -21.42 12.23 -8.16
N THR A 316 -21.01 13.11 -7.25
CA THR A 316 -21.30 14.56 -7.33
C THR A 316 -20.02 15.36 -7.59
N TYR A 317 -20.05 16.27 -8.57
CA TYR A 317 -18.93 17.14 -8.93
C TYR A 317 -19.36 18.61 -9.03
N GLU A 318 -18.42 19.55 -8.88
CA GLU A 318 -18.71 20.98 -9.08
C GLU A 318 -19.21 21.22 -10.52
N GLN A 319 -20.18 22.11 -10.69
CA GLN A 319 -20.74 22.46 -11.99
C GLN A 319 -19.64 22.93 -12.95
N GLY A 320 -19.60 22.34 -14.15
CA GLY A 320 -18.56 22.62 -15.14
C GLY A 320 -17.30 21.75 -15.01
N SER A 321 -17.26 20.79 -14.07
CA SER A 321 -16.19 19.78 -14.01
C SER A 321 -16.11 18.99 -15.32
N SER A 322 -14.91 18.90 -15.91
CA SER A 322 -14.64 18.03 -17.04
C SER A 322 -14.33 16.62 -16.54
N LEU A 323 -15.04 15.63 -17.06
CA LEU A 323 -14.94 14.22 -16.66
C LEU A 323 -14.76 13.37 -17.91
N THR A 324 -13.81 12.44 -17.88
CA THR A 324 -13.53 11.51 -18.97
C THR A 324 -13.70 10.08 -18.47
N LEU A 325 -14.60 9.34 -19.11
CA LEU A 325 -14.91 7.96 -18.80
C LEU A 325 -14.37 7.04 -19.89
N THR A 326 -13.64 6.01 -19.46
CA THR A 326 -13.13 4.95 -20.32
C THR A 326 -13.73 3.63 -19.84
N ALA A 327 -14.30 2.86 -20.76
CA ALA A 327 -14.88 1.55 -20.47
C ALA A 327 -13.81 0.47 -20.65
N ILE A 328 -13.70 -0.45 -19.71
CA ILE A 328 -12.72 -1.53 -19.71
C ILE A 328 -13.52 -2.83 -19.62
N ALA A 329 -13.55 -3.61 -20.70
CA ALA A 329 -14.33 -4.86 -20.69
C ALA A 329 -13.70 -5.91 -19.78
N ASN A 330 -14.53 -6.76 -19.16
CA ASN A 330 -14.05 -7.92 -18.40
C ASN A 330 -13.56 -9.01 -19.38
N GLU A 331 -12.63 -9.88 -18.99
CA GLU A 331 -12.25 -11.05 -19.81
C GLU A 331 -13.48 -11.87 -20.24
N GLY A 332 -13.55 -12.20 -21.53
CA GLY A 332 -14.72 -12.86 -22.14
C GLY A 332 -15.85 -11.90 -22.55
N TYR A 333 -15.70 -10.60 -22.33
CA TYR A 333 -16.65 -9.55 -22.68
C TYR A 333 -15.98 -8.42 -23.48
N VAL A 334 -16.80 -7.59 -24.12
CA VAL A 334 -16.38 -6.50 -25.01
C VAL A 334 -17.25 -5.28 -24.79
N PHE A 335 -16.69 -4.10 -25.03
CA PHE A 335 -17.45 -2.86 -24.91
C PHE A 335 -18.29 -2.61 -26.18
N ASP A 336 -19.62 -2.59 -26.03
CA ASP A 336 -20.57 -2.35 -27.12
C ASP A 336 -20.68 -0.86 -27.47
N GLY A 337 -20.33 0.01 -26.53
CA GLY A 337 -20.39 1.46 -26.67
C GLY A 337 -21.13 2.17 -25.53
N TRP A 338 -21.01 3.49 -25.54
CA TRP A 338 -21.68 4.39 -24.59
C TRP A 338 -23.11 4.69 -25.01
N SER A 339 -23.96 4.92 -24.01
CA SER A 339 -25.37 5.33 -24.08
C SER A 339 -25.60 6.49 -23.09
N GLY A 340 -26.75 7.16 -23.17
CA GLY A 340 -27.01 8.42 -22.46
C GLY A 340 -26.20 9.59 -23.05
N ALA A 341 -25.64 10.45 -22.20
CA ALA A 341 -24.94 11.67 -22.63
C ALA A 341 -23.67 11.43 -23.48
N CYS A 342 -23.13 10.20 -23.49
CA CYS A 342 -21.97 9.81 -24.30
C CYS A 342 -22.32 8.96 -25.53
N SER A 343 -23.60 8.88 -25.90
CA SER A 343 -24.06 8.08 -27.06
C SER A 343 -23.27 8.39 -28.34
N GLY A 344 -22.68 7.35 -28.94
CA GLY A 344 -21.88 7.44 -30.17
C GLY A 344 -20.43 7.92 -30.00
N GLN A 345 -19.94 8.12 -28.77
CA GLN A 345 -18.53 8.39 -28.49
C GLN A 345 -17.74 7.08 -28.29
N ALA A 346 -16.46 7.06 -28.64
CA ALA A 346 -15.55 5.94 -28.31
C ALA A 346 -15.05 6.05 -26.86
N GLN A 347 -14.52 7.22 -26.51
CA GLN A 347 -14.17 7.63 -25.15
C GLN A 347 -15.17 8.71 -24.70
N CYS A 348 -15.71 8.59 -23.49
CA CYS A 348 -16.84 9.39 -23.02
C CYS A 348 -16.37 10.63 -22.27
N SER A 349 -16.27 11.78 -22.96
CA SER A 349 -15.83 13.04 -22.35
C SER A 349 -17.01 14.02 -22.22
N ILE A 350 -17.28 14.45 -20.98
CA ILE A 350 -18.41 15.32 -20.62
C ILE A 350 -17.96 16.50 -19.75
N THR A 351 -18.71 17.60 -19.83
CA THR A 351 -18.62 18.72 -18.87
C THR A 351 -19.91 18.75 -18.06
N LEU A 352 -19.81 18.55 -16.75
CA LEU A 352 -20.96 18.29 -15.87
C LEU A 352 -21.71 19.60 -15.52
N ASN A 353 -22.46 20.12 -16.49
CA ASN A 353 -23.23 21.37 -16.36
C ASN A 353 -24.60 21.19 -15.70
N GLU A 354 -25.17 19.98 -15.76
CA GLU A 354 -26.44 19.57 -15.14
C GLU A 354 -26.37 18.08 -14.72
N ASP A 355 -27.38 17.59 -14.00
CA ASP A 355 -27.51 16.16 -13.63
C ASP A 355 -27.46 15.28 -14.88
N THR A 356 -26.42 14.46 -15.00
CA THR A 356 -26.08 13.72 -16.22
C THR A 356 -26.14 12.22 -16.00
N SER A 357 -26.70 11.48 -16.96
CA SER A 357 -26.66 10.02 -16.98
C SER A 357 -25.91 9.48 -18.19
N VAL A 358 -25.09 8.46 -17.94
CA VAL A 358 -24.33 7.71 -18.94
C VAL A 358 -24.45 6.21 -18.66
N GLN A 359 -24.43 5.41 -19.71
CA GLN A 359 -24.44 3.96 -19.62
C GLN A 359 -23.30 3.38 -20.44
N ALA A 360 -22.56 2.45 -19.86
CA ALA A 360 -21.66 1.56 -20.58
C ALA A 360 -22.39 0.23 -20.84
N SER A 361 -22.46 -0.17 -22.11
CA SER A 361 -22.95 -1.51 -22.48
C SER A 361 -21.77 -2.39 -22.83
N PHE A 362 -21.79 -3.63 -22.33
CA PHE A 362 -20.80 -4.66 -22.68
C PHE A 362 -21.53 -5.95 -23.04
N SER A 363 -21.13 -6.61 -24.14
CA SER A 363 -21.63 -7.93 -24.50
C SER A 363 -20.56 -9.00 -24.28
N ALA A 364 -20.95 -10.27 -24.25
CA ALA A 364 -19.97 -11.35 -24.26
C ALA A 364 -19.24 -11.35 -25.62
N ILE A 365 -17.92 -11.52 -25.61
CA ILE A 365 -17.21 -12.06 -26.78
C ILE A 365 -17.97 -13.32 -27.16
N PRO A 366 -18.47 -13.46 -28.40
CA PRO A 366 -19.15 -14.69 -28.83
C PRO A 366 -18.21 -15.85 -28.58
N ALA A 367 -18.53 -16.68 -27.58
CA ALA A 367 -17.58 -17.61 -26.98
C ALA A 367 -16.92 -18.44 -28.09
N VAL A 368 -15.62 -18.22 -28.29
CA VAL A 368 -14.92 -18.74 -29.47
C VAL A 368 -14.96 -20.25 -29.41
N VAL A 369 -15.76 -20.89 -30.25
CA VAL A 369 -15.95 -22.35 -30.27
C VAL A 369 -14.76 -23.00 -30.97
N TYR A 370 -13.59 -22.89 -30.35
CA TYR A 370 -12.42 -23.69 -30.67
C TYR A 370 -12.42 -24.95 -29.80
N ASP A 371 -11.88 -26.06 -30.31
CA ASP A 371 -11.68 -27.24 -29.49
C ASP A 371 -10.47 -27.02 -28.57
N LYS A 372 -10.73 -26.91 -27.25
CA LYS A 372 -9.73 -26.90 -26.18
C LYS A 372 -8.72 -28.05 -26.32
N ASN A 373 -9.08 -29.17 -26.94
CA ASN A 373 -8.18 -30.32 -27.08
C ASN A 373 -7.21 -30.22 -28.25
N SER A 374 -7.45 -29.31 -29.21
CA SER A 374 -6.68 -29.12 -30.43
C SER A 374 -5.53 -28.13 -30.27
N SER A 375 -4.60 -28.11 -31.23
CA SER A 375 -3.52 -27.12 -31.31
C SER A 375 -3.96 -25.71 -31.70
N ALA A 376 -5.26 -25.40 -31.69
CA ALA A 376 -5.75 -24.04 -31.83
C ALA A 376 -5.23 -23.12 -30.71
N MET A 377 -5.13 -21.84 -31.01
CA MET A 377 -4.95 -20.74 -30.06
C MET A 377 -5.85 -19.57 -30.47
N VAL A 378 -6.10 -18.63 -29.55
CA VAL A 378 -6.95 -17.45 -29.81
C VAL A 378 -6.16 -16.17 -29.56
N ILE A 379 -6.15 -15.27 -30.54
CA ILE A 379 -5.61 -13.91 -30.41
C ILE A 379 -6.79 -12.94 -30.34
N THR A 380 -6.85 -12.10 -29.30
CA THR A 380 -7.98 -11.20 -29.02
C THR A 380 -7.51 -9.76 -28.83
N GLU A 381 -8.26 -8.84 -29.43
CA GLU A 381 -8.12 -7.39 -29.27
C GLU A 381 -8.79 -6.92 -27.96
N PRO A 382 -8.05 -6.30 -27.02
CA PRO A 382 -8.58 -5.98 -25.69
C PRO A 382 -8.84 -4.48 -25.45
N TYR A 383 -8.58 -3.59 -26.43
CA TYR A 383 -8.62 -2.13 -26.23
C TYR A 383 -9.82 -1.43 -26.90
N GLY A 384 -10.55 -2.11 -27.79
CA GLY A 384 -11.57 -1.50 -28.64
C GLY A 384 -10.99 -0.77 -29.85
N GLU A 385 -9.83 -1.21 -30.35
CA GLU A 385 -9.06 -0.55 -31.42
C GLU A 385 -8.83 -1.44 -32.64
N THR A 386 -8.72 -0.85 -33.84
CA THR A 386 -8.38 -1.61 -35.06
C THR A 386 -6.86 -1.70 -35.23
N HIS A 387 -6.32 -2.93 -35.27
CA HIS A 387 -4.90 -3.17 -35.50
C HIS A 387 -4.68 -3.73 -36.91
N SER A 388 -4.03 -2.96 -37.77
CA SER A 388 -3.71 -3.35 -39.15
C SER A 388 -2.28 -3.87 -39.28
N ASN A 389 -2.09 -4.91 -40.09
CA ASN A 389 -0.79 -5.55 -40.37
C ASN A 389 0.01 -5.91 -39.10
N TYR A 390 -0.66 -6.44 -38.08
CA TYR A 390 -0.07 -6.73 -36.77
C TYR A 390 0.94 -7.89 -36.87
N PRO A 391 2.24 -7.69 -36.54
CA PRO A 391 3.25 -8.73 -36.57
C PRO A 391 3.13 -9.67 -35.36
N VAL A 392 3.11 -10.98 -35.61
CA VAL A 392 3.05 -12.01 -34.58
C VAL A 392 4.27 -12.91 -34.69
N GLN A 393 5.05 -13.00 -33.62
CA GLN A 393 6.08 -14.01 -33.40
C GLN A 393 5.69 -14.81 -32.15
N ILE A 394 5.64 -16.13 -32.27
CA ILE A 394 5.30 -17.03 -31.16
C ILE A 394 6.27 -18.22 -31.13
N GLY A 395 6.57 -18.71 -29.93
CA GLY A 395 7.03 -20.07 -29.74
C GLY A 395 5.83 -21.01 -29.64
N ARG A 396 5.90 -22.19 -30.28
CA ARG A 396 4.83 -23.19 -30.24
C ARG A 396 5.41 -24.60 -30.07
N PRO A 397 5.18 -25.27 -28.93
CA PRO A 397 5.37 -26.70 -28.83
C PRO A 397 4.23 -27.46 -29.52
N PHE A 398 4.52 -28.68 -29.97
CA PHE A 398 3.55 -29.57 -30.62
C PHE A 398 3.62 -31.01 -30.05
N ILE A 399 2.55 -31.77 -30.20
CA ILE A 399 2.48 -33.19 -29.83
C ILE A 399 3.22 -34.04 -30.88
N GLU A 400 3.87 -35.13 -30.44
CA GLU A 400 4.57 -36.07 -31.33
C GLU A 400 3.63 -36.61 -32.42
N GLY A 401 4.13 -36.62 -33.67
CA GLY A 401 3.38 -37.02 -34.86
C GLY A 401 2.42 -35.97 -35.44
N GLU A 402 2.10 -34.87 -34.74
CA GLU A 402 1.08 -33.91 -35.22
C GLU A 402 1.53 -33.08 -36.43
N ILE A 403 2.76 -32.56 -36.40
CA ILE A 403 3.35 -31.74 -37.46
C ILE A 403 4.66 -32.40 -37.90
N SER A 404 4.62 -33.20 -38.96
CA SER A 404 5.78 -33.98 -39.41
C SER A 404 6.94 -33.10 -39.93
N ASN A 405 6.63 -32.10 -40.74
CA ASN A 405 7.62 -31.31 -41.49
C ASN A 405 7.74 -29.89 -40.91
N PHE A 406 6.80 -28.99 -41.22
CA PHE A 406 6.75 -27.61 -40.69
C PHE A 406 5.31 -27.19 -40.38
N PRO A 407 5.06 -26.36 -39.35
CA PRO A 407 3.73 -25.82 -39.08
C PRO A 407 3.42 -24.63 -40.01
N GLN A 408 2.36 -24.77 -40.79
CA GLN A 408 1.74 -23.73 -41.61
C GLN A 408 0.57 -23.11 -40.84
N VAL A 409 0.48 -21.77 -40.81
CA VAL A 409 -0.54 -21.05 -40.05
C VAL A 409 -1.82 -20.87 -40.87
N LEU A 410 -2.98 -21.06 -40.23
CA LEU A 410 -4.28 -20.65 -40.74
C LEU A 410 -4.93 -19.66 -39.76
N ILE A 411 -5.61 -18.65 -40.29
CA ILE A 411 -6.47 -17.74 -39.52
C ILE A 411 -7.92 -18.06 -39.83
N ASN A 412 -8.71 -18.39 -38.81
CA ASN A 412 -10.12 -18.80 -38.93
C ASN A 412 -10.36 -19.96 -39.94
N GLY A 413 -9.33 -20.79 -40.21
CA GLY A 413 -9.36 -21.86 -41.19
C GLY A 413 -8.87 -21.50 -42.60
N GLU A 414 -8.44 -20.25 -42.85
CA GLU A 414 -7.81 -19.83 -44.10
C GLU A 414 -6.29 -19.78 -43.97
N THR A 415 -5.56 -20.55 -44.78
CA THR A 415 -4.09 -20.59 -44.82
C THR A 415 -3.50 -19.23 -45.19
N ILE A 416 -2.56 -18.71 -44.38
CA ILE A 416 -1.91 -17.41 -44.60
C ILE A 416 -0.41 -17.51 -44.91
N THR A 417 0.22 -16.43 -45.36
CA THR A 417 1.69 -16.37 -45.48
C THR A 417 2.33 -16.38 -44.08
N SER A 418 3.03 -17.47 -43.75
CA SER A 418 3.74 -17.66 -42.48
C SER A 418 5.11 -18.32 -42.70
N GLN A 419 6.06 -18.09 -41.79
CA GLN A 419 7.31 -18.84 -41.68
C GLN A 419 7.39 -19.54 -40.32
N ALA A 420 8.11 -20.66 -40.27
CA ALA A 420 8.33 -21.42 -39.04
C ALA A 420 9.75 -21.97 -39.01
N ASN A 421 10.56 -21.47 -38.07
CA ASN A 421 11.88 -22.00 -37.78
C ASN A 421 11.72 -23.13 -36.74
N VAL A 422 12.03 -24.37 -37.15
CA VAL A 422 11.90 -25.54 -36.27
C VAL A 422 13.13 -25.60 -35.35
N MET A 423 12.91 -25.41 -34.05
CA MET A 423 13.97 -25.38 -33.04
C MET A 423 14.24 -26.77 -32.47
N GLN A 424 13.21 -27.62 -32.42
CA GLN A 424 13.30 -28.98 -31.90
C GLN A 424 12.47 -29.98 -32.70
N ARG A 425 12.94 -31.22 -32.79
CA ARG A 425 12.15 -32.38 -33.26
C ARG A 425 11.97 -33.45 -32.19
N HIS A 426 10.88 -34.20 -32.29
CA HIS A 426 10.62 -35.42 -31.53
C HIS A 426 11.40 -36.62 -32.11
N PRO A 427 11.51 -37.75 -31.40
CA PRO A 427 12.22 -38.95 -31.88
C PRO A 427 11.67 -39.53 -33.20
N ASP A 428 10.38 -39.37 -33.49
CA ASP A 428 9.78 -39.75 -34.79
C ASP A 428 10.17 -38.83 -35.96
N GLY A 429 10.80 -37.69 -35.67
CA GLY A 429 11.17 -36.65 -36.62
C GLY A 429 10.16 -35.51 -36.77
N SER A 430 8.98 -35.59 -36.14
CA SER A 430 8.00 -34.50 -36.10
C SER A 430 8.51 -33.28 -35.33
N VAL A 431 7.88 -32.12 -35.51
CA VAL A 431 8.23 -30.88 -34.82
C VAL A 431 7.86 -30.99 -33.35
N LYS A 432 8.83 -30.78 -32.44
CA LYS A 432 8.59 -30.65 -30.99
C LYS A 432 8.37 -29.20 -30.59
N HIS A 433 9.17 -28.28 -31.13
CA HIS A 433 9.04 -26.83 -30.90
C HIS A 433 9.48 -26.05 -32.14
N ALA A 434 8.71 -25.03 -32.50
CA ALA A 434 9.04 -24.09 -33.56
C ALA A 434 8.78 -22.64 -33.11
N ILE A 435 9.55 -21.71 -33.67
CA ILE A 435 9.26 -20.28 -33.59
C ILE A 435 8.62 -19.87 -34.91
N ILE A 436 7.39 -19.38 -34.83
CA ILE A 436 6.50 -19.14 -35.97
C ILE A 436 6.25 -17.64 -36.07
N SER A 437 6.46 -17.07 -37.27
CA SER A 437 6.26 -15.65 -37.54
C SER A 437 5.29 -15.44 -38.70
N PHE A 438 4.30 -14.57 -38.49
CA PHE A 438 3.29 -14.21 -39.46
C PHE A 438 2.77 -12.79 -39.20
N ILE A 439 1.90 -12.29 -40.07
CA ILE A 439 1.21 -11.00 -39.90
C ILE A 439 -0.29 -11.23 -39.99
N ILE A 440 -1.04 -10.65 -39.05
CA ILE A 440 -2.50 -10.58 -39.15
C ILE A 440 -2.86 -9.31 -39.94
N PRO A 441 -3.54 -9.41 -41.11
CA PRO A 441 -3.83 -8.23 -41.92
C PRO A 441 -4.68 -7.18 -41.20
N GLU A 442 -5.65 -7.64 -40.41
CA GLU A 442 -6.52 -6.79 -39.59
C GLU A 442 -7.04 -7.58 -38.38
N VAL A 443 -6.88 -7.03 -37.18
CA VAL A 443 -7.66 -7.38 -35.99
C VAL A 443 -8.62 -6.21 -35.73
N LEU A 444 -9.92 -6.49 -35.77
CA LEU A 444 -10.94 -5.47 -35.51
C LEU A 444 -11.06 -5.20 -33.99
N PRO A 445 -11.59 -4.02 -33.59
CA PRO A 445 -11.91 -3.71 -32.21
C PRO A 445 -12.63 -4.86 -31.53
N ASN A 446 -12.22 -5.21 -30.31
CA ASN A 446 -12.95 -6.17 -29.48
C ASN A 446 -13.14 -7.56 -30.15
N SER A 447 -12.30 -7.93 -31.12
CA SER A 447 -12.47 -9.16 -31.93
C SER A 447 -11.40 -10.22 -31.64
N SER A 448 -11.77 -11.48 -31.86
CA SER A 448 -10.87 -12.63 -31.76
C SER A 448 -10.58 -13.25 -33.14
N LYS A 449 -9.36 -13.79 -33.28
CA LYS A 449 -8.93 -14.64 -34.39
C LYS A 449 -8.58 -16.02 -33.83
N ILE A 450 -9.14 -17.08 -34.41
CA ILE A 450 -8.68 -18.45 -34.18
C ILE A 450 -7.44 -18.65 -35.05
N ILE A 451 -6.34 -19.09 -34.46
CA ILE A 451 -5.13 -19.49 -35.17
C ILE A 451 -4.97 -21.00 -35.03
N THR A 452 -4.85 -21.70 -36.16
CA THR A 452 -4.59 -23.15 -36.21
C THR A 452 -3.35 -23.46 -37.04
N PHE A 453 -2.85 -24.69 -36.91
CA PHE A 453 -1.64 -25.14 -37.59
C PHE A 453 -1.92 -26.39 -38.42
N GLU A 454 -1.39 -26.45 -39.64
CA GLU A 454 -1.38 -27.65 -40.50
C GLU A 454 0.05 -28.04 -40.89
N ASN A 455 0.28 -29.29 -41.29
CA ASN A 455 1.58 -29.73 -41.76
C ASN A 455 1.83 -29.27 -43.21
N THR A 456 2.95 -28.58 -43.44
CA THR A 456 3.49 -28.31 -44.79
C THR A 456 4.89 -28.89 -44.96
N GLU A 457 5.22 -29.30 -46.20
CA GLU A 457 6.51 -29.93 -46.56
C GLU A 457 7.71 -28.98 -46.44
N SER A 458 7.49 -27.66 -46.46
CA SER A 458 8.56 -26.66 -46.44
C SER A 458 8.09 -25.33 -45.85
N SER A 459 8.90 -24.72 -45.00
CA SER A 459 8.77 -23.29 -44.67
C SER A 459 9.81 -22.45 -45.42
N ASN A 460 9.53 -21.17 -45.66
CA ASN A 460 10.47 -20.27 -46.33
C ASN A 460 11.45 -19.65 -45.33
N GLU A 461 12.55 -20.35 -45.07
CA GLU A 461 13.61 -19.91 -44.17
C GLU A 461 14.67 -19.01 -44.85
N THR A 462 14.35 -18.33 -45.95
CA THR A 462 15.29 -17.41 -46.63
C THR A 462 15.36 -16.08 -45.87
N PRO A 463 16.48 -15.75 -45.16
CA PRO A 463 16.58 -14.50 -44.43
C PRO A 463 16.92 -13.32 -45.35
N LEU A 464 16.75 -12.10 -44.86
CA LEU A 464 17.44 -10.94 -45.42
C LEU A 464 18.96 -11.16 -45.37
N SER A 465 19.66 -10.84 -46.46
CA SER A 465 21.12 -10.74 -46.45
C SER A 465 21.62 -9.52 -45.68
N LYS A 466 22.90 -9.51 -45.33
CA LYS A 466 23.59 -8.33 -44.75
C LYS A 466 23.37 -7.06 -45.59
N ALA A 467 23.39 -7.17 -46.92
CA ALA A 467 23.19 -6.03 -47.81
C ALA A 467 21.75 -5.49 -47.76
N GLU A 468 20.76 -6.37 -47.70
CA GLU A 468 19.35 -5.98 -47.57
C GLU A 468 19.07 -5.36 -46.21
N MET A 469 19.53 -5.98 -45.11
CA MET A 469 19.41 -5.41 -43.76
C MET A 469 20.06 -4.02 -43.65
N LEU A 470 21.29 -3.84 -44.17
CA LEU A 470 21.96 -2.53 -44.21
C LEU A 470 21.26 -1.50 -45.12
N SER A 471 20.52 -1.94 -46.13
CA SER A 471 19.73 -1.05 -47.00
C SER A 471 18.44 -0.52 -46.37
N THR A 472 17.94 -1.18 -45.30
CA THR A 472 16.83 -0.64 -44.50
C THR A 472 17.26 0.61 -43.73
N GLN A 473 16.29 1.45 -43.38
CA GLN A 473 16.53 2.69 -42.61
C GLN A 473 16.87 2.46 -41.14
N PHE A 474 17.13 1.21 -40.71
CA PHE A 474 17.37 0.93 -39.29
C PHE A 474 18.56 1.71 -38.73
N ASP A 475 18.34 2.32 -37.58
CA ASP A 475 19.31 3.06 -36.78
C ASP A 475 18.96 2.82 -35.30
N ALA A 476 19.81 2.06 -34.62
CA ALA A 476 19.66 1.73 -33.21
C ALA A 476 21.00 1.91 -32.51
N GLN A 477 21.02 2.74 -31.47
CA GLN A 477 22.24 3.13 -30.78
C GLN A 477 22.09 3.15 -29.27
N MET A 478 23.19 2.93 -28.56
CA MET A 478 23.32 3.20 -27.13
C MET A 478 24.41 4.23 -26.91
N ALA A 479 24.07 5.37 -26.33
CA ALA A 479 25.06 6.30 -25.78
C ALA A 479 25.28 5.97 -24.30
N LEU A 480 26.52 5.66 -23.93
CA LEU A 480 26.96 5.38 -22.57
C LEU A 480 28.02 6.42 -22.18
N THR A 481 27.77 7.17 -21.10
CA THR A 481 28.65 8.26 -20.66
C THR A 481 29.24 7.97 -19.29
N PHE A 482 30.55 7.73 -19.24
CA PHE A 482 31.30 7.43 -18.02
C PHE A 482 32.07 8.68 -17.55
N THR A 483 33.17 8.99 -18.25
CA THR A 483 33.84 10.30 -18.21
C THR A 483 33.53 11.06 -19.50
N ASP A 484 33.71 10.39 -20.64
CA ASP A 484 33.26 10.82 -21.97
C ASP A 484 32.05 10.00 -22.44
N GLU A 485 31.29 10.51 -23.43
CA GLU A 485 30.21 9.77 -24.11
C GLU A 485 30.80 8.84 -25.18
N THR A 486 30.38 7.57 -25.17
CA THR A 486 30.61 6.62 -26.27
C THR A 486 29.27 6.16 -26.83
N SER A 487 29.03 6.39 -28.13
CA SER A 487 27.84 5.86 -28.82
C SER A 487 28.19 4.59 -29.59
N ILE A 488 27.46 3.52 -29.31
CA ILE A 488 27.62 2.20 -29.95
C ILE A 488 26.43 1.96 -30.90
N SER A 489 26.73 1.70 -32.16
CA SER A 489 25.78 1.57 -33.27
C SER A 489 25.55 0.09 -33.66
N ALA A 490 24.30 -0.33 -33.66
CA ALA A 490 23.88 -1.64 -34.18
C ALA A 490 24.20 -1.81 -35.67
N LYS A 491 24.15 -0.71 -36.44
CA LYS A 491 24.44 -0.70 -37.88
C LYS A 491 25.93 -0.90 -38.15
N ASP A 492 26.79 -0.41 -37.25
CA ASP A 492 28.23 -0.55 -37.34
C ASP A 492 28.64 -1.99 -36.97
N MET A 493 28.04 -2.57 -35.93
CA MET A 493 28.23 -3.99 -35.57
C MET A 493 27.83 -4.92 -36.73
N LEU A 494 26.71 -4.65 -37.42
CA LEU A 494 26.31 -5.40 -38.61
C LEU A 494 27.29 -5.18 -39.78
N THR A 495 27.74 -3.94 -39.98
CA THR A 495 28.71 -3.58 -41.03
C THR A 495 30.04 -4.29 -40.83
N ASN A 496 30.47 -4.49 -39.58
CA ASN A 496 31.73 -5.13 -39.21
C ASN A 496 31.60 -6.64 -38.90
N ASP A 497 30.48 -7.28 -39.27
CA ASP A 497 30.23 -8.72 -39.12
C ASP A 497 30.16 -9.28 -37.68
N HIS A 498 29.97 -8.42 -36.67
CA HIS A 498 29.69 -8.83 -35.28
C HIS A 498 28.21 -9.24 -35.09
N TYR A 499 27.71 -10.15 -35.94
CA TYR A 499 26.31 -10.60 -35.93
C TYR A 499 26.15 -12.09 -36.25
N ARG A 500 25.03 -12.67 -35.81
CA ARG A 500 24.53 -13.97 -36.27
C ARG A 500 23.01 -13.96 -36.41
N TYR A 501 22.47 -14.82 -37.27
CA TYR A 501 21.03 -15.04 -37.36
C TYR A 501 20.50 -15.80 -36.12
N TRP A 502 19.28 -15.47 -35.72
CA TRP A 502 18.46 -16.23 -34.78
C TRP A 502 17.28 -16.87 -35.50
N LEU A 503 16.42 -16.05 -36.11
CA LEU A 503 15.32 -16.48 -36.97
C LEU A 503 15.64 -16.14 -38.42
N LYS A 504 15.23 -17.04 -39.34
CA LYS A 504 15.51 -16.90 -40.78
C LYS A 504 14.22 -17.00 -41.56
N GLY A 505 13.92 -15.99 -42.36
CA GLY A 505 12.78 -15.97 -43.27
C GLY A 505 12.42 -14.54 -43.71
N PRO A 506 11.58 -14.39 -44.74
CA PRO A 506 11.31 -13.11 -45.38
C PRO A 506 10.22 -12.28 -44.68
N ILE A 507 9.47 -12.87 -43.74
CA ILE A 507 8.46 -12.17 -42.92
C ILE A 507 9.13 -11.58 -41.69
N ALA A 508 9.99 -12.37 -41.05
CA ALA A 508 10.78 -12.01 -39.89
C ALA A 508 12.21 -12.56 -40.03
N THR A 509 13.19 -11.67 -40.15
CA THR A 509 14.62 -12.03 -39.99
C THR A 509 15.10 -11.46 -38.67
N SER A 510 15.52 -12.33 -37.74
CA SER A 510 16.10 -11.91 -36.46
C SER A 510 17.61 -12.10 -36.46
N ILE A 511 18.34 -11.09 -36.01
CA ILE A 511 19.79 -11.16 -35.78
C ILE A 511 20.14 -10.80 -34.32
N ILE A 512 21.24 -11.39 -33.85
CA ILE A 512 21.90 -11.08 -32.58
C ILE A 512 23.20 -10.37 -32.94
N LEU A 513 23.32 -9.11 -32.54
CA LEU A 513 24.51 -8.25 -32.68
C LEU A 513 25.24 -8.25 -31.35
N ALA A 514 26.42 -8.87 -31.32
CA ALA A 514 27.18 -9.10 -30.11
C ALA A 514 28.67 -9.21 -30.44
N ASP A 515 29.51 -8.52 -29.68
CA ASP A 515 30.95 -8.72 -29.74
C ASP A 515 31.37 -9.70 -28.64
N HIS A 516 31.85 -10.88 -29.05
CA HIS A 516 32.38 -11.91 -28.15
C HIS A 516 33.82 -12.29 -28.54
N SER A 517 34.53 -11.39 -29.22
CA SER A 517 35.96 -11.51 -29.53
C SER A 517 36.87 -11.35 -28.29
N GLU A 518 38.17 -11.60 -28.44
CA GLU A 518 39.19 -11.23 -27.43
C GLU A 518 39.43 -9.71 -27.41
N GLU A 519 39.37 -9.09 -28.59
CA GLU A 519 39.59 -7.66 -28.83
C GLU A 519 38.50 -6.79 -28.19
N ARG A 520 37.27 -7.31 -28.13
CA ARG A 520 36.13 -6.70 -27.43
C ARG A 520 35.91 -5.25 -27.87
N VAL A 521 36.00 -4.98 -29.17
CA VAL A 521 36.02 -3.65 -29.79
C VAL A 521 34.84 -2.78 -29.37
N TYR A 522 33.67 -3.40 -29.14
CA TYR A 522 32.43 -2.71 -28.75
C TYR A 522 32.18 -2.64 -27.23
N ASP A 523 32.98 -3.29 -26.39
CA ASP A 523 32.88 -3.17 -24.94
C ASP A 523 33.41 -1.80 -24.48
N VAL A 524 32.76 -1.22 -23.45
CA VAL A 524 33.01 0.13 -22.91
C VAL A 524 33.13 0.13 -21.38
N GLY A 525 33.67 1.21 -20.80
CA GLY A 525 33.84 1.35 -19.36
C GLY A 525 34.50 2.67 -18.96
N SER A 526 34.67 2.89 -17.65
CA SER A 526 35.42 4.02 -17.10
C SER A 526 36.94 3.89 -17.21
N ASP A 527 37.44 2.74 -17.67
CA ASP A 527 38.86 2.39 -17.73
C ASP A 527 39.19 1.46 -18.91
N SER A 528 40.44 0.96 -18.95
CA SER A 528 40.93 0.05 -19.99
C SER A 528 40.35 -1.37 -19.95
N HIS A 529 39.71 -1.80 -18.86
CA HIS A 529 39.15 -3.16 -18.76
C HIS A 529 37.89 -3.32 -19.62
N ARG A 530 37.14 -2.21 -19.81
CA ARG A 530 35.96 -2.09 -20.67
C ARG A 530 34.94 -3.20 -20.35
N SER A 531 34.32 -3.04 -19.19
CA SER A 531 33.56 -4.10 -18.51
C SER A 531 32.11 -4.21 -18.93
N ILE A 532 31.55 -3.18 -19.56
CA ILE A 532 30.16 -3.14 -20.02
C ILE A 532 30.11 -3.50 -21.49
N ARG A 533 29.40 -4.57 -21.81
CA ARG A 533 29.15 -5.05 -23.17
C ARG A 533 27.75 -4.66 -23.63
N PRO A 534 27.60 -3.84 -24.68
CA PRO A 534 26.34 -3.63 -25.38
C PRO A 534 26.04 -4.77 -26.36
N LEU A 535 24.77 -5.18 -26.44
CA LEU A 535 24.26 -6.12 -27.45
C LEU A 535 22.91 -5.61 -27.98
N PHE A 536 22.59 -5.96 -29.23
CA PHE A 536 21.26 -5.71 -29.79
C PHE A 536 20.69 -7.01 -30.36
N HIS A 537 19.43 -7.33 -30.06
CA HIS A 537 18.67 -8.29 -30.87
C HIS A 537 17.74 -7.48 -31.78
N ILE A 538 17.78 -7.70 -33.09
CA ILE A 538 16.94 -6.98 -34.05
C ILE A 538 16.12 -7.97 -34.86
N THR A 539 14.79 -7.83 -34.86
CA THR A 539 13.89 -8.53 -35.80
C THR A 539 13.38 -7.54 -36.84
N PHE A 540 13.78 -7.75 -38.09
CA PHE A 540 13.29 -7.01 -39.25
C PHE A 540 11.98 -7.63 -39.75
N TRP A 541 10.99 -6.79 -40.07
CA TRP A 541 9.68 -7.17 -40.62
C TRP A 541 9.44 -6.46 -41.97
N PRO A 542 10.01 -6.96 -43.08
CA PRO A 542 10.13 -6.23 -44.35
C PRO A 542 8.78 -5.90 -44.99
N THR A 543 7.81 -6.79 -44.83
CA THR A 543 6.46 -6.69 -45.40
C THR A 543 5.61 -5.55 -44.79
N ILE A 544 6.07 -4.93 -43.70
CA ILE A 544 5.42 -3.80 -43.03
C ILE A 544 6.35 -2.60 -42.80
N ASP A 545 7.56 -2.61 -43.38
CA ASP A 545 8.62 -1.60 -43.21
C ASP A 545 8.92 -1.24 -41.75
N LYS A 546 8.95 -2.26 -40.88
CA LYS A 546 9.22 -2.13 -39.44
C LYS A 546 10.42 -2.98 -39.02
N TYR A 547 11.03 -2.59 -37.90
CA TYR A 547 11.95 -3.44 -37.15
C TYR A 547 11.72 -3.29 -35.65
N HIS A 548 12.02 -4.34 -34.89
CA HIS A 548 11.96 -4.36 -33.43
C HIS A 548 13.37 -4.57 -32.87
N VAL A 549 13.76 -3.78 -31.87
CA VAL A 549 15.08 -3.82 -31.24
C VAL A 549 14.96 -4.12 -29.75
N ARG A 550 15.67 -5.14 -29.27
CA ARG A 550 16.01 -5.31 -27.86
C ARG A 550 17.43 -4.81 -27.62
N TYR A 551 17.57 -3.80 -26.77
CA TYR A 551 18.82 -3.21 -26.31
C TYR A 551 19.24 -3.88 -25.01
N ILE A 552 20.46 -4.39 -24.92
CA ILE A 552 20.96 -5.12 -23.76
C ILE A 552 22.33 -4.56 -23.36
N GLY A 553 22.55 -4.36 -22.06
CA GLY A 553 23.88 -4.21 -21.50
C GLY A 553 24.17 -5.30 -20.48
N GLU A 554 25.41 -5.79 -20.42
CA GLU A 554 25.86 -6.79 -19.44
C GLU A 554 27.26 -6.50 -18.89
N SER A 555 27.50 -6.84 -17.61
CA SER A 555 28.81 -6.82 -16.95
C SER A 555 29.21 -8.25 -16.59
N ALA A 556 29.29 -9.11 -17.62
CA ALA A 556 29.26 -10.57 -17.48
C ALA A 556 30.57 -11.30 -17.82
N ASN A 557 31.56 -10.64 -18.43
CA ASN A 557 32.78 -11.27 -18.92
C ASN A 557 33.78 -11.59 -17.78
N THR A 558 34.19 -12.86 -17.63
CA THR A 558 35.11 -13.32 -16.57
C THR A 558 36.42 -12.54 -16.49
N GLU A 559 36.95 -12.05 -17.61
CA GLU A 559 38.26 -11.38 -17.67
C GLU A 559 38.18 -9.87 -17.44
N SER A 560 37.00 -9.32 -17.14
CA SER A 560 36.80 -7.88 -16.94
C SER A 560 35.71 -7.51 -15.93
N LEU A 561 35.40 -8.38 -14.94
CA LEU A 561 34.34 -8.11 -13.95
C LEU A 561 34.68 -6.91 -13.04
N GLN A 562 33.97 -5.80 -13.17
CA GLN A 562 33.87 -4.76 -12.16
C GLN A 562 32.53 -4.01 -12.25
N ASP A 563 32.10 -3.43 -11.13
CA ASP A 563 30.92 -2.59 -11.03
C ASP A 563 31.20 -1.24 -11.73
N GLN A 564 30.17 -0.67 -12.36
CA GLN A 564 30.30 0.54 -13.17
C GLN A 564 29.08 1.44 -13.00
N THR A 565 29.29 2.76 -13.06
CA THR A 565 28.21 3.76 -13.09
C THR A 565 28.36 4.65 -14.30
N TYR A 566 27.29 4.82 -15.07
CA TYR A 566 27.26 5.63 -16.29
C TYR A 566 25.88 6.24 -16.55
N GLN A 567 25.83 7.32 -17.34
CA GLN A 567 24.58 7.82 -17.92
C GLN A 567 24.25 7.00 -19.18
N LEU A 568 22.97 6.73 -19.42
CA LEU A 568 22.49 5.92 -20.54
C LEU A 568 21.45 6.68 -21.35
N ALA A 569 21.58 6.68 -22.67
CA ALA A 569 20.52 7.08 -23.60
C ALA A 569 20.38 6.07 -24.74
N LEU A 570 19.18 5.48 -24.87
CA LEU A 570 18.85 4.52 -25.93
C LEU A 570 18.12 5.24 -27.06
N LYS A 571 18.62 5.07 -28.28
CA LYS A 571 18.17 5.80 -29.48
C LYS A 571 17.66 4.82 -30.54
N ILE A 572 16.52 5.16 -31.17
CA ILE A 572 15.99 4.49 -32.36
C ILE A 572 15.59 5.55 -33.40
N ASP A 573 15.86 5.31 -34.68
CA ASP A 573 15.57 6.26 -35.77
C ASP A 573 16.08 7.70 -35.44
N GLY A 574 17.29 7.82 -34.88
CA GLY A 574 17.87 9.07 -34.37
C GLY A 574 17.28 9.66 -33.07
N ASN A 575 16.18 9.12 -32.55
CA ASN A 575 15.43 9.67 -31.40
C ASN A 575 15.70 8.91 -30.09
N THR A 576 16.00 9.63 -29.01
CA THR A 576 16.13 9.05 -27.66
C THR A 576 14.76 8.67 -27.09
N PHE A 577 14.49 7.38 -26.88
CA PHE A 577 13.23 6.90 -26.30
C PHE A 577 13.35 6.54 -24.80
N TYR A 578 14.56 6.26 -24.32
CA TYR A 578 14.85 6.01 -22.91
C TYR A 578 16.13 6.74 -22.50
N ASN A 579 16.15 7.33 -21.31
CA ASN A 579 17.34 7.91 -20.71
C ASN A 579 17.40 7.64 -19.19
N SER A 580 18.61 7.60 -18.65
CA SER A 580 18.86 7.59 -17.20
C SER A 580 20.18 8.29 -16.89
N THR A 581 20.20 9.06 -15.79
CA THR A 581 21.33 9.88 -15.36
C THR A 581 22.37 9.11 -14.53
N ALA A 582 22.04 7.91 -14.04
CA ALA A 582 22.97 7.00 -13.38
C ALA A 582 22.43 5.56 -13.38
N ILE A 583 23.04 4.68 -14.18
CA ILE A 583 22.83 3.24 -14.14
C ILE A 583 23.90 2.60 -13.23
N PRO A 584 23.55 2.05 -12.05
CA PRO A 584 24.48 1.33 -11.18
C PRO A 584 24.65 -0.12 -11.66
N HIS A 585 25.46 -0.33 -12.69
CA HIS A 585 25.62 -1.63 -13.34
C HIS A 585 26.56 -2.53 -12.53
N GLN A 586 25.99 -3.45 -11.78
CA GLN A 586 26.75 -4.43 -10.98
C GLN A 586 27.38 -5.49 -11.89
N THR A 587 28.58 -5.93 -11.54
CA THR A 587 29.15 -7.24 -11.92
C THR A 587 28.12 -8.36 -11.92
N MET A 588 28.26 -9.25 -12.91
CA MET A 588 27.44 -10.46 -13.07
C MET A 588 25.95 -10.19 -13.31
N THR A 589 25.56 -8.95 -13.65
CA THR A 589 24.16 -8.59 -13.99
C THR A 589 24.03 -8.21 -15.47
N ARG A 590 22.78 -8.12 -15.93
CA ARG A 590 22.39 -7.58 -17.24
C ARG A 590 21.19 -6.66 -17.07
N TRP A 591 20.86 -5.93 -18.12
CA TRP A 591 19.61 -5.18 -18.21
C TRP A 591 19.12 -5.10 -19.66
N THR A 592 17.84 -4.82 -19.86
CA THR A 592 17.20 -4.82 -21.19
C THR A 592 16.13 -3.74 -21.36
N ARG A 593 15.98 -3.24 -22.59
CA ARG A 593 14.81 -2.47 -23.07
C ARG A 593 14.45 -2.91 -24.49
N THR A 594 13.18 -2.75 -24.87
CA THR A 594 12.64 -3.11 -26.18
C THR A 594 11.94 -1.91 -26.80
N GLN A 595 12.04 -1.75 -28.13
CA GLN A 595 11.42 -0.65 -28.88
C GLN A 595 11.21 -1.05 -30.35
N TRP A 596 10.04 -0.74 -30.92
CA TRP A 596 9.77 -0.80 -32.35
C TRP A 596 10.18 0.49 -33.06
N SER A 597 10.50 0.43 -34.35
CA SER A 597 10.68 1.63 -35.18
C SER A 597 9.36 2.38 -35.38
N GLY A 598 9.39 3.71 -35.24
CA GLY A 598 8.18 4.55 -35.22
C GLY A 598 7.15 4.13 -34.14
N GLU A 599 5.87 4.03 -34.54
CA GLU A 599 4.76 3.66 -33.65
C GLU A 599 4.89 2.23 -33.05
N GLN A 600 4.57 2.08 -31.76
CA GLN A 600 4.64 0.82 -31.03
C GLN A 600 3.35 0.01 -31.19
N PHE A 601 3.48 -1.31 -31.37
CA PHE A 601 2.32 -2.22 -31.30
C PHE A 601 1.92 -2.46 -29.84
N LYS A 602 0.64 -2.27 -29.50
CA LYS A 602 0.08 -2.64 -28.19
C LYS A 602 -0.05 -4.17 -28.07
N PRO A 603 0.18 -4.80 -26.91
CA PRO A 603 0.09 -6.25 -26.77
C PRO A 603 -1.36 -6.74 -26.85
N LEU A 604 -1.65 -7.63 -27.80
CA LEU A 604 -2.90 -8.38 -27.86
C LEU A 604 -2.92 -9.49 -26.78
N SER A 605 -4.11 -9.94 -26.36
CA SER A 605 -4.23 -11.16 -25.56
C SER A 605 -4.02 -12.39 -26.47
N ILE A 606 -3.15 -13.32 -26.06
CA ILE A 606 -2.84 -14.55 -26.81
C ILE A 606 -3.09 -15.74 -25.89
N ASN A 607 -4.27 -16.36 -25.98
CA ASN A 607 -4.55 -17.61 -25.30
C ASN A 607 -3.94 -18.76 -26.11
N HIS A 608 -2.76 -19.21 -25.68
CA HIS A 608 -2.01 -20.32 -26.29
C HIS A 608 -2.65 -21.71 -26.07
N ASN A 609 -3.85 -21.78 -25.48
CA ASN A 609 -4.58 -23.00 -25.12
C ASN A 609 -3.81 -23.93 -24.17
N VAL A 610 -3.90 -23.67 -22.86
CA VAL A 610 -3.22 -24.46 -21.82
C VAL A 610 -3.63 -25.94 -21.82
N HIS A 611 -4.89 -26.27 -22.15
CA HIS A 611 -5.38 -27.65 -22.27
C HIS A 611 -4.62 -28.46 -23.33
N TYR A 612 -4.09 -27.80 -24.37
CA TYR A 612 -3.21 -28.40 -25.36
C TYR A 612 -1.75 -28.39 -24.90
N LEU A 613 -1.25 -27.27 -24.37
CA LEU A 613 0.16 -27.15 -23.94
C LEU A 613 0.58 -28.20 -22.89
N VAL A 614 -0.32 -28.61 -21.98
CA VAL A 614 0.00 -29.68 -21.02
C VAL A 614 0.19 -31.04 -21.70
N LYS A 615 -0.45 -31.29 -22.85
CA LYS A 615 -0.34 -32.55 -23.62
C LYS A 615 0.96 -32.65 -24.41
N THR A 616 1.60 -31.54 -24.77
CA THR A 616 2.92 -31.54 -25.42
C THR A 616 4.06 -31.95 -24.48
N HIS A 617 3.75 -32.19 -23.19
CA HIS A 617 4.69 -32.41 -22.08
C HIS A 617 5.68 -31.24 -21.84
N SER A 618 5.57 -30.12 -22.57
CA SER A 618 6.40 -28.91 -22.36
C SER A 618 6.01 -28.14 -21.08
N LEU A 619 4.85 -28.44 -20.50
CA LEU A 619 4.39 -27.95 -19.20
C LEU A 619 4.04 -29.12 -18.27
N PRO A 620 4.11 -28.93 -16.94
CA PRO A 620 3.47 -29.79 -15.95
C PRO A 620 1.99 -30.04 -16.27
N ASN A 621 1.45 -31.17 -15.83
CA ASN A 621 0.05 -31.51 -16.03
C ASN A 621 -0.89 -30.73 -15.09
N PHE A 622 -1.06 -29.44 -15.34
CA PHE A 622 -1.93 -28.57 -14.55
C PHE A 622 -3.41 -29.01 -14.60
N ASP A 623 -4.17 -28.65 -13.57
CA ASP A 623 -5.63 -28.71 -13.55
C ASP A 623 -6.20 -27.61 -14.48
N VAL A 624 -6.25 -27.91 -15.78
CA VAL A 624 -6.60 -26.96 -16.83
C VAL A 624 -8.08 -26.56 -16.85
N GLU A 625 -8.95 -27.19 -16.04
CA GLU A 625 -10.35 -26.75 -15.90
C GLU A 625 -10.52 -25.56 -14.94
N ARG A 626 -9.43 -25.05 -14.34
CA ARG A 626 -9.44 -23.81 -13.55
C ARG A 626 -9.60 -22.58 -14.43
N VAL A 627 -10.49 -21.67 -14.01
CA VAL A 627 -10.73 -20.39 -14.69
C VAL A 627 -10.37 -19.27 -13.73
N ILE A 628 -9.35 -18.49 -14.08
CA ILE A 628 -8.96 -17.30 -13.30
C ILE A 628 -10.01 -16.21 -13.56
N PRO A 629 -10.70 -15.69 -12.54
CA PRO A 629 -11.72 -14.67 -12.75
C PRO A 629 -11.07 -13.31 -13.01
N GLU A 630 -11.69 -12.51 -13.89
CA GLU A 630 -11.30 -11.12 -14.20
C GLU A 630 -10.99 -10.29 -12.93
N SER A 631 -11.78 -10.45 -11.87
CA SER A 631 -11.56 -9.75 -10.59
C SER A 631 -10.19 -10.02 -9.94
N THR A 632 -9.55 -11.15 -10.26
CA THR A 632 -8.15 -11.42 -9.90
C THR A 632 -7.19 -10.74 -10.88
N ILE A 633 -7.50 -10.69 -12.18
CA ILE A 633 -6.66 -10.07 -13.21
C ILE A 633 -6.59 -8.55 -13.04
N SER A 634 -7.74 -7.87 -12.96
CA SER A 634 -7.82 -6.42 -12.70
C SER A 634 -7.12 -6.04 -11.39
N LYS A 635 -7.31 -6.80 -10.31
CA LYS A 635 -6.63 -6.59 -9.03
C LYS A 635 -5.11 -6.72 -9.13
N ASP A 636 -4.62 -7.82 -9.72
CA ASP A 636 -3.18 -8.05 -9.86
C ASP A 636 -2.55 -7.02 -10.81
N TRP A 637 -3.28 -6.55 -11.83
CA TRP A 637 -2.86 -5.45 -12.70
C TRP A 637 -2.77 -4.10 -11.98
N GLN A 638 -3.75 -3.73 -11.15
CA GLN A 638 -3.67 -2.53 -10.30
C GLN A 638 -2.49 -2.61 -9.30
N LEU A 639 -2.24 -3.80 -8.73
CA LEU A 639 -1.09 -4.05 -7.86
C LEU A 639 0.26 -3.99 -8.60
N TRP A 640 0.26 -4.24 -9.92
CA TRP A 640 1.43 -4.13 -10.80
C TRP A 640 1.69 -2.67 -11.19
N GLN A 641 0.67 -1.92 -11.60
CA GLN A 641 0.78 -0.49 -11.95
C GLN A 641 1.34 0.37 -10.80
N SER A 642 1.18 -0.08 -9.55
CA SER A 642 1.76 0.55 -8.35
C SER A 642 3.20 0.09 -8.02
N LYS A 643 3.99 -0.35 -9.01
CA LYS A 643 5.38 -0.82 -8.80
C LYS A 643 6.37 -0.10 -9.70
N ASP A 644 7.53 0.19 -9.12
CA ASP A 644 8.71 0.59 -9.86
C ASP A 644 9.20 -0.59 -10.73
N THR A 645 9.45 -0.30 -12.01
CA THR A 645 9.81 -1.29 -13.03
C THR A 645 10.83 -0.75 -14.04
N ASP A 646 11.64 0.25 -13.66
CA ASP A 646 12.76 0.69 -14.48
C ASP A 646 13.96 -0.30 -14.39
N LEU A 647 15.17 0.09 -14.79
CA LEU A 647 16.33 -0.81 -14.79
C LEU A 647 16.78 -1.07 -13.33
N TYR A 648 16.98 -2.34 -12.97
CA TYR A 648 17.31 -2.82 -11.61
C TYR A 648 16.20 -2.70 -10.54
N ASP A 649 15.01 -2.24 -10.91
CA ASP A 649 13.82 -2.31 -10.06
C ASP A 649 13.29 -3.75 -9.90
N LYS A 650 12.45 -3.95 -8.89
CA LYS A 650 12.02 -5.29 -8.47
C LYS A 650 10.77 -5.81 -9.17
N GLY A 651 9.84 -4.93 -9.54
CA GLY A 651 8.45 -5.33 -9.81
C GLY A 651 7.90 -6.15 -8.63
N TRP A 652 7.78 -7.47 -8.81
CA TRP A 652 7.34 -8.42 -7.76
C TRP A 652 8.41 -9.42 -7.29
N TRP A 653 9.69 -9.28 -7.70
CA TRP A 653 10.76 -10.19 -7.29
C TRP A 653 11.25 -9.99 -5.84
N GLN A 654 11.45 -11.09 -5.10
CA GLN A 654 12.11 -11.06 -3.81
C GLN A 654 13.64 -11.01 -4.00
N SER A 655 14.16 -9.79 -4.25
CA SER A 655 15.56 -9.52 -4.65
C SER A 655 16.63 -10.27 -3.84
N ALA A 656 16.43 -10.49 -2.55
CA ALA A 656 17.22 -11.44 -1.78
C ALA A 656 16.48 -12.78 -1.70
N MET A 657 16.81 -13.73 -2.59
CA MET A 657 16.06 -14.97 -2.77
C MET A 657 15.93 -15.77 -1.46
N ALA A 658 17.01 -15.81 -0.66
CA ALA A 658 17.12 -16.51 0.63
C ALA A 658 16.25 -15.98 1.77
N THR A 659 15.43 -14.94 1.54
CA THR A 659 14.36 -14.54 2.48
C THR A 659 13.38 -15.70 2.69
N GLY A 660 12.90 -15.90 3.92
CA GLY A 660 11.90 -16.95 4.22
C GLY A 660 10.45 -16.52 3.96
N GLY A 661 9.54 -17.49 3.99
CA GLY A 661 8.09 -17.29 3.82
C GLY A 661 7.57 -17.69 2.44
N GLY A 662 6.26 -17.87 2.34
CA GLY A 662 5.58 -18.16 1.07
C GLY A 662 5.52 -16.94 0.16
N ARG A 663 5.78 -17.12 -1.14
CA ARG A 663 5.89 -16.02 -2.12
C ARG A 663 5.36 -16.37 -3.52
N PRO A 664 4.85 -15.39 -4.28
CA PRO A 664 4.42 -15.58 -5.67
C PRO A 664 5.57 -15.90 -6.62
N ASP A 665 6.81 -15.49 -6.31
CA ASP A 665 7.93 -15.60 -7.25
C ASP A 665 8.55 -17.00 -7.35
N ILE A 666 8.51 -17.81 -6.28
CA ILE A 666 9.09 -19.16 -6.25
C ILE A 666 8.04 -20.27 -6.38
N GLY A 667 8.36 -21.30 -7.16
CA GLY A 667 7.52 -22.47 -7.45
C GLY A 667 8.15 -23.31 -8.59
N ILE A 668 7.35 -24.11 -9.31
CA ILE A 668 7.79 -24.61 -10.62
C ILE A 668 7.98 -23.42 -11.59
N TYR A 669 6.98 -22.54 -11.61
CA TYR A 669 7.02 -21.22 -12.23
C TYR A 669 6.49 -20.16 -11.23
N PRO A 670 6.78 -18.86 -11.42
CA PRO A 670 6.15 -17.78 -10.67
C PRO A 670 4.63 -17.76 -10.89
N ALA A 671 3.87 -17.34 -9.87
CA ALA A 671 2.41 -17.32 -9.90
C ALA A 671 1.85 -16.52 -11.09
N TRP A 672 2.39 -15.33 -11.35
CA TRP A 672 1.99 -14.50 -12.50
C TRP A 672 2.25 -15.17 -13.86
N THR A 673 3.27 -16.05 -13.94
CA THR A 673 3.58 -16.79 -15.17
C THR A 673 2.58 -17.93 -15.36
N VAL A 674 2.17 -18.63 -14.29
CA VAL A 674 1.08 -19.62 -14.38
C VAL A 674 -0.25 -18.93 -14.72
N LYS A 675 -0.53 -17.76 -14.14
CA LYS A 675 -1.75 -17.00 -14.46
C LYS A 675 -1.78 -16.54 -15.93
N TRP A 676 -0.64 -16.11 -16.49
CA TRP A 676 -0.49 -15.86 -17.93
C TRP A 676 -0.77 -17.10 -18.77
N LEU A 677 -0.21 -18.28 -18.42
CA LEU A 677 -0.41 -19.53 -19.15
C LEU A 677 -1.90 -19.92 -19.26
N PHE A 678 -2.68 -19.68 -18.21
CA PHE A 678 -4.10 -20.04 -18.15
C PHE A 678 -5.01 -19.06 -18.93
N THR A 679 -4.79 -17.75 -18.83
CA THR A 679 -5.67 -16.75 -19.46
C THR A 679 -5.23 -16.38 -20.88
N GLY A 680 -3.92 -16.23 -21.10
CA GLY A 680 -3.39 -15.53 -22.28
C GLY A 680 -3.57 -14.00 -22.24
N ASP A 681 -4.05 -13.45 -21.11
CA ASP A 681 -4.40 -12.04 -20.98
C ASP A 681 -3.18 -11.11 -21.13
N TRP A 682 -3.33 -10.03 -21.90
CA TRP A 682 -2.27 -9.07 -22.22
C TRP A 682 -1.62 -8.42 -20.99
N ARG A 683 -2.33 -8.29 -19.87
CA ARG A 683 -1.82 -7.74 -18.59
C ARG A 683 -0.88 -8.73 -17.95
N TYR A 684 -1.25 -10.01 -17.85
CA TYR A 684 -0.35 -11.05 -17.34
C TYR A 684 0.81 -11.35 -18.30
N HIS A 685 0.61 -11.25 -19.62
CA HIS A 685 1.70 -11.28 -20.60
C HIS A 685 2.72 -10.15 -20.32
N THR A 686 2.23 -8.92 -20.14
CA THR A 686 3.05 -7.74 -19.80
C THR A 686 3.78 -7.93 -18.47
N ILE A 687 3.11 -8.42 -17.43
CA ILE A 687 3.73 -8.73 -16.14
C ILE A 687 4.79 -9.81 -16.29
N ALA A 688 4.50 -10.94 -16.96
CA ALA A 688 5.40 -12.09 -17.05
C ALA A 688 6.65 -11.81 -17.88
N THR A 689 6.53 -11.07 -18.98
CA THR A 689 7.68 -10.64 -19.81
C THR A 689 8.49 -9.54 -19.13
N LYS A 690 7.85 -8.52 -18.55
CA LYS A 690 8.55 -7.46 -17.82
C LYS A 690 9.21 -7.96 -16.53
N GLN A 691 8.60 -8.90 -15.81
CA GLN A 691 9.28 -9.60 -14.70
C GLN A 691 10.49 -10.38 -15.19
N ALA A 692 10.41 -11.11 -16.29
CA ALA A 692 11.60 -11.75 -16.87
C ALA A 692 12.69 -10.72 -17.20
N ASP A 693 12.36 -9.59 -17.84
CA ASP A 693 13.30 -8.49 -18.10
C ASP A 693 13.97 -7.92 -16.82
N LEU A 694 13.26 -7.87 -15.69
CA LEU A 694 13.79 -7.39 -14.40
C LEU A 694 14.63 -8.44 -13.64
N ALA A 695 14.46 -9.73 -13.93
CA ALA A 695 15.25 -10.81 -13.30
C ALA A 695 16.75 -10.71 -13.59
N SER A 696 17.13 -9.97 -14.63
CA SER A 696 18.51 -9.73 -15.03
C SER A 696 19.35 -8.94 -13.99
N ALA A 697 18.70 -8.33 -13.00
CA ALA A 697 19.34 -7.62 -11.90
C ALA A 697 20.02 -8.54 -10.86
N TRP A 698 19.81 -9.86 -10.90
CA TRP A 698 20.54 -10.80 -10.03
C TRP A 698 21.97 -11.02 -10.51
N PRO A 699 23.00 -10.98 -9.63
CA PRO A 699 24.38 -11.29 -9.99
C PRO A 699 24.60 -12.80 -10.22
N ILE A 700 24.16 -13.29 -11.38
CA ILE A 700 24.24 -14.71 -11.81
C ILE A 700 24.73 -14.88 -13.26
N PHE A 701 24.91 -13.80 -14.00
CA PHE A 701 25.20 -13.78 -15.44
C PHE A 701 26.72 -13.74 -15.67
N LEU A 702 27.32 -14.90 -15.96
CA LEU A 702 28.74 -15.03 -16.32
C LEU A 702 28.91 -15.64 -17.71
N ARG A 703 29.63 -14.91 -18.58
CA ARG A 703 30.17 -15.41 -19.84
C ARG A 703 31.67 -15.63 -19.73
N GLU A 704 32.14 -16.75 -20.26
CA GLU A 704 33.56 -17.03 -20.41
C GLU A 704 34.22 -16.00 -21.35
N GLY A 705 35.39 -15.50 -20.95
CA GLY A 705 36.20 -14.52 -21.71
C GLY A 705 37.58 -15.04 -22.13
N ASP A 706 38.06 -16.14 -21.53
CA ASP A 706 39.32 -16.79 -21.89
C ASP A 706 39.11 -17.69 -23.12
N SER A 707 39.67 -17.28 -24.26
CA SER A 707 39.56 -17.98 -25.55
C SER A 707 40.25 -19.35 -25.58
N SER A 708 41.12 -19.66 -24.61
CA SER A 708 41.73 -20.99 -24.50
C SER A 708 40.75 -22.06 -24.02
N ARG A 709 39.60 -21.65 -23.44
CA ARG A 709 38.60 -22.55 -22.85
C ARG A 709 37.68 -23.18 -23.88
N ARG A 710 37.24 -24.40 -23.57
CA ARG A 710 36.19 -25.10 -24.29
C ARG A 710 34.91 -25.14 -23.47
N PHE A 711 33.78 -25.34 -24.13
CA PHE A 711 32.47 -25.36 -23.50
C PHE A 711 31.98 -26.76 -23.10
N ASP A 712 32.09 -27.74 -24.00
CA ASP A 712 31.51 -29.08 -23.85
C ASP A 712 32.49 -30.10 -23.25
N PHE A 713 31.96 -31.25 -22.81
CA PHE A 713 32.75 -32.33 -22.20
C PHE A 713 33.82 -32.92 -23.13
N ALA A 714 33.61 -32.90 -24.45
CA ALA A 714 34.58 -33.41 -25.43
C ALA A 714 35.52 -32.31 -25.97
N GLY A 715 35.24 -31.03 -25.70
CA GLY A 715 36.07 -29.89 -26.09
C GLY A 715 35.96 -29.46 -27.55
N ASN A 716 34.84 -29.76 -28.21
CA ASN A 716 34.59 -29.40 -29.61
C ASN A 716 34.25 -27.92 -29.81
N TYR A 717 33.65 -27.26 -28.81
CA TYR A 717 33.15 -25.89 -28.90
C TYR A 717 34.00 -24.94 -28.05
N ASP A 718 34.31 -23.75 -28.58
CA ASP A 718 34.96 -22.68 -27.81
C ASP A 718 34.04 -22.18 -26.69
N GLY A 719 34.64 -21.82 -25.55
CA GLY A 719 33.93 -21.30 -24.39
C GLY A 719 33.54 -19.83 -24.52
N ILE A 720 34.36 -19.02 -25.19
CA ILE A 720 34.24 -17.56 -25.21
C ILE A 720 32.84 -17.07 -25.63
N GLY A 721 32.25 -16.17 -24.83
CA GLY A 721 30.89 -15.65 -25.04
C GLY A 721 29.74 -16.57 -24.64
N ARG A 722 29.99 -17.85 -24.31
CA ARG A 722 28.98 -18.76 -23.76
C ARG A 722 28.86 -18.62 -22.24
N ILE A 723 27.78 -19.17 -21.69
CA ILE A 723 27.61 -19.33 -20.24
C ILE A 723 28.77 -20.11 -19.64
N LEU A 724 29.14 -19.79 -18.39
CA LEU A 724 30.24 -20.46 -17.69
C LEU A 724 29.99 -21.97 -17.57
N SER A 725 30.94 -22.77 -18.08
CA SER A 725 30.88 -24.24 -18.08
C SER A 725 31.80 -24.86 -17.02
N MET A 726 31.40 -26.03 -16.50
CA MET A 726 32.23 -26.89 -15.65
C MET A 726 32.82 -28.09 -16.39
N ALA A 727 32.72 -28.16 -17.72
CA ALA A 727 33.37 -29.22 -18.49
C ALA A 727 34.89 -29.28 -18.21
N PRO A 728 35.59 -30.42 -18.40
CA PRO A 728 37.00 -30.57 -17.99
C PRO A 728 37.99 -29.60 -18.64
N GLN A 729 37.63 -29.00 -19.78
CA GLN A 729 38.42 -28.00 -20.51
C GLN A 729 37.86 -26.55 -20.38
N ALA A 730 36.90 -26.35 -19.46
CA ALA A 730 36.29 -25.07 -19.12
C ALA A 730 36.90 -24.52 -17.81
N ARG A 731 36.06 -24.24 -16.80
CA ARG A 731 36.48 -23.98 -15.41
C ARG A 731 35.86 -25.02 -14.48
N PRO A 732 36.30 -26.30 -14.49
CA PRO A 732 35.61 -27.39 -13.80
C PRO A 732 35.43 -27.18 -12.30
N THR A 733 36.33 -26.42 -11.65
CA THR A 733 36.26 -26.13 -10.22
C THR A 733 35.68 -24.77 -9.83
N HIS A 734 35.11 -23.99 -10.76
CA HIS A 734 34.53 -22.68 -10.43
C HIS A 734 33.43 -22.77 -9.35
N TRP A 735 33.27 -21.70 -8.58
CA TRP A 735 32.09 -21.48 -7.72
C TRP A 735 31.50 -20.11 -8.03
N THR A 736 30.34 -20.08 -8.70
CA THR A 736 29.78 -18.82 -9.26
C THR A 736 29.55 -17.74 -8.21
N ALA A 737 29.06 -18.10 -7.01
CA ALA A 737 28.84 -17.16 -5.92
C ALA A 737 30.11 -16.83 -5.09
N ARG A 738 31.25 -17.48 -5.37
CA ARG A 738 32.54 -17.29 -4.66
C ARG A 738 33.74 -17.53 -5.61
N PRO A 739 33.91 -16.71 -6.65
CA PRO A 739 34.78 -17.02 -7.79
C PRO A 739 36.29 -17.13 -7.47
N ASP A 740 36.72 -16.58 -6.33
CA ASP A 740 38.11 -16.57 -5.85
C ASP A 740 38.38 -17.56 -4.69
N TRP A 741 37.36 -18.33 -4.28
CA TRP A 741 37.39 -19.13 -3.05
C TRP A 741 38.53 -20.15 -3.02
N HIS A 742 39.09 -20.38 -1.83
CA HIS A 742 40.32 -21.17 -1.63
C HIS A 742 40.25 -22.65 -2.05
N GLU A 743 39.07 -23.17 -2.38
CA GLU A 743 38.86 -24.54 -2.88
C GLU A 743 38.69 -24.59 -4.41
N VAL A 744 38.54 -23.44 -5.07
CA VAL A 744 38.61 -23.27 -6.54
C VAL A 744 40.08 -23.37 -6.96
N ALA A 745 40.38 -24.18 -7.99
CA ALA A 745 41.74 -24.30 -8.50
C ALA A 745 42.19 -22.99 -9.16
N GLU A 746 43.47 -22.66 -9.07
CA GLU A 746 44.00 -21.36 -9.54
C GLU A 746 43.65 -21.04 -11.01
N ASN A 747 43.63 -22.06 -11.87
CA ASN A 747 43.29 -21.96 -13.29
C ASN A 747 41.79 -21.75 -13.57
N ASP A 748 40.92 -21.97 -12.57
CA ASP A 748 39.47 -21.90 -12.69
C ASP A 748 38.86 -20.72 -11.93
N LYS A 749 39.69 -19.98 -11.18
CA LYS A 749 39.29 -18.74 -10.51
C LYS A 749 38.85 -17.70 -11.54
N ILE A 750 38.00 -16.80 -11.08
CA ILE A 750 37.56 -15.62 -11.83
C ILE A 750 37.84 -14.42 -10.92
N HIS A 751 38.41 -13.35 -11.47
CA HIS A 751 38.93 -12.24 -10.69
C HIS A 751 38.19 -10.93 -11.02
N TYR A 752 37.84 -10.18 -9.98
CA TYR A 752 37.35 -8.81 -10.14
C TYR A 752 38.53 -7.90 -10.49
N VAL A 753 38.38 -7.10 -11.56
CA VAL A 753 39.43 -6.18 -12.04
C VAL A 753 39.35 -4.79 -11.40
N GLY A 754 38.26 -4.52 -10.68
CA GLY A 754 38.02 -3.26 -9.95
C GLY A 754 37.02 -3.45 -8.82
N SER A 755 36.14 -2.47 -8.60
CA SER A 755 35.13 -2.50 -7.53
C SER A 755 34.11 -3.63 -7.70
N HIS A 756 33.76 -4.28 -6.59
CA HIS A 756 32.62 -5.20 -6.47
C HIS A 756 31.96 -4.97 -5.10
N GLU A 757 30.73 -4.46 -5.11
CA GLU A 757 29.95 -4.16 -3.90
C GLU A 757 28.78 -5.14 -3.69
N LYS A 758 28.31 -5.20 -2.43
CA LYS A 758 27.19 -6.06 -2.03
C LYS A 758 25.87 -5.36 -2.29
N THR A 759 25.14 -5.79 -3.31
CA THR A 759 23.82 -5.26 -3.63
C THR A 759 22.69 -5.94 -2.84
N LEU A 760 21.49 -5.37 -2.96
CA LEU A 760 20.23 -5.94 -2.46
C LEU A 760 19.75 -7.17 -3.24
N TRP A 761 20.36 -7.44 -4.39
CA TRP A 761 20.09 -8.56 -5.28
C TRP A 761 21.00 -9.73 -4.91
N ARG A 762 20.48 -10.67 -4.14
CA ARG A 762 21.22 -11.80 -3.57
C ARG A 762 20.58 -13.11 -4.06
N PRO A 763 21.18 -13.79 -5.05
CA PRO A 763 20.66 -15.05 -5.55
C PRO A 763 20.87 -16.17 -4.52
N ASP A 764 20.10 -17.24 -4.68
CA ASP A 764 20.15 -18.45 -3.86
C ASP A 764 19.72 -19.64 -4.72
N LYS A 765 20.24 -20.82 -4.41
CA LYS A 765 19.84 -22.10 -5.00
C LYS A 765 18.58 -22.66 -4.31
N ALA A 766 18.43 -22.46 -3.00
CA ALA A 766 17.34 -23.03 -2.19
C ALA A 766 15.98 -22.32 -2.36
N HIS A 767 15.97 -21.11 -2.92
CA HIS A 767 14.77 -20.38 -3.32
C HIS A 767 14.85 -19.89 -4.77
N HIS A 768 15.56 -20.60 -5.65
CA HIS A 768 15.71 -20.17 -7.05
C HIS A 768 14.36 -20.23 -7.79
N PRO A 769 13.84 -19.12 -8.34
CA PRO A 769 12.65 -19.13 -9.19
C PRO A 769 12.99 -19.65 -10.59
N ASP A 770 11.95 -19.87 -11.42
CA ASP A 770 12.12 -19.91 -12.87
C ASP A 770 12.02 -18.47 -13.40
N LEU A 771 12.99 -18.04 -14.20
CA LEU A 771 13.09 -16.65 -14.65
C LEU A 771 12.35 -16.37 -15.96
N ALA A 772 12.24 -17.38 -16.84
CA ALA A 772 12.08 -17.13 -18.28
C ALA A 772 11.64 -18.34 -19.13
N SER A 773 11.51 -19.56 -18.59
CA SER A 773 11.33 -20.75 -19.44
C SER A 773 10.00 -20.74 -20.21
N PRO A 774 8.84 -20.43 -19.58
CA PRO A 774 7.58 -20.26 -20.32
C PRO A 774 7.58 -19.03 -21.25
N GLN A 775 8.28 -17.96 -20.87
CA GLN A 775 8.45 -16.77 -21.69
C GLN A 775 9.17 -17.11 -23.00
N TYR A 776 10.24 -17.91 -22.97
CA TYR A 776 10.87 -18.42 -24.18
C TYR A 776 9.95 -19.40 -24.94
N LEU A 777 9.28 -20.34 -24.24
CA LEU A 777 8.39 -21.35 -24.83
C LEU A 777 7.32 -20.76 -25.74
N LEU A 778 6.77 -19.62 -25.37
CA LEU A 778 5.62 -18.99 -26.03
C LEU A 778 5.96 -17.78 -26.90
N THR A 779 7.15 -17.17 -26.77
CA THR A 779 7.55 -16.00 -27.60
C THR A 779 8.68 -16.28 -28.59
N GLY A 780 9.56 -17.24 -28.31
CA GLY A 780 10.78 -17.46 -29.09
C GLY A 780 11.86 -16.36 -28.95
N ASP A 781 11.73 -15.41 -28.01
CA ASP A 781 12.76 -14.38 -27.80
C ASP A 781 14.05 -15.00 -27.22
N TYR A 782 15.15 -14.85 -27.95
CA TYR A 782 16.48 -15.33 -27.58
C TYR A 782 16.96 -14.80 -26.22
N TYR A 783 16.49 -13.64 -25.77
CA TYR A 783 16.83 -13.09 -24.46
C TYR A 783 16.32 -13.96 -23.30
N TYR A 784 15.11 -14.52 -23.44
CA TYR A 784 14.52 -15.40 -22.43
C TYR A 784 15.20 -16.78 -22.43
N LEU A 785 15.62 -17.28 -23.60
CA LEU A 785 16.51 -18.45 -23.72
C LEU A 785 17.83 -18.22 -22.98
N GLU A 786 18.49 -17.07 -23.18
CA GLU A 786 19.72 -16.75 -22.44
C GLU A 786 19.50 -16.66 -20.94
N GLN A 787 18.45 -15.99 -20.44
CA GLN A 787 18.24 -15.87 -18.99
C GLN A 787 18.03 -17.22 -18.30
N MET A 788 17.30 -18.13 -18.95
CA MET A 788 17.16 -19.52 -18.49
C MET A 788 18.51 -20.27 -18.51
N LEU A 789 19.33 -20.08 -19.55
CA LEU A 789 20.68 -20.66 -19.64
C LEU A 789 21.62 -20.16 -18.52
N PHE A 790 21.62 -18.85 -18.23
CA PHE A 790 22.40 -18.28 -17.13
C PHE A 790 21.92 -18.75 -15.75
N SER A 791 20.60 -18.85 -15.54
CA SER A 791 20.00 -19.45 -14.33
C SER A 791 20.46 -20.92 -14.15
N ALA A 792 20.42 -21.72 -15.22
CA ALA A 792 20.89 -23.11 -15.21
C ALA A 792 22.40 -23.24 -14.96
N ALA A 793 23.22 -22.34 -15.52
CA ALA A 793 24.65 -22.28 -15.23
C ALA A 793 24.91 -21.91 -13.76
N TYR A 794 24.23 -20.90 -13.22
CA TYR A 794 24.37 -20.48 -11.83
C TYR A 794 24.00 -21.58 -10.82
N VAL A 795 22.83 -22.21 -10.93
CA VAL A 795 22.43 -23.28 -9.97
C VAL A 795 23.33 -24.52 -10.09
N SER A 796 24.02 -24.68 -11.21
CA SER A 796 25.05 -25.70 -11.40
C SER A 796 26.37 -25.32 -10.72
N GLY A 797 26.83 -24.08 -10.92
CA GLY A 797 28.09 -23.55 -10.39
C GLY A 797 28.05 -23.09 -8.93
N ASP A 798 26.88 -22.90 -8.32
CA ASP A 798 26.76 -22.50 -6.90
C ASP A 798 26.96 -23.67 -5.93
N ASN A 799 28.21 -24.11 -5.84
CA ASN A 799 28.72 -25.07 -4.88
C ASN A 799 30.26 -25.07 -4.90
N ASN A 800 30.89 -25.62 -3.86
CA ASN A 800 32.25 -26.13 -3.97
C ASN A 800 32.28 -27.28 -5.01
N ALA A 801 33.42 -27.45 -5.68
CA ALA A 801 33.57 -28.32 -6.82
C ALA A 801 33.76 -29.79 -6.45
N LYS A 802 34.74 -30.12 -5.60
CA LYS A 802 35.20 -31.50 -5.41
C LYS A 802 34.66 -32.11 -4.13
N GLY A 803 33.84 -33.15 -4.25
CA GLY A 803 33.30 -33.88 -3.10
C GLY A 803 34.31 -34.87 -2.55
N PHE A 804 34.88 -34.63 -1.37
CA PHE A 804 35.76 -35.62 -0.71
C PHE A 804 35.54 -35.75 0.80
N LYS A 805 35.34 -34.62 1.51
CA LYS A 805 35.21 -34.55 2.97
C LYS A 805 34.17 -33.51 3.42
N SER A 806 33.33 -33.10 2.49
CA SER A 806 32.40 -31.98 2.57
C SER A 806 31.08 -32.41 1.96
N THR A 807 29.97 -31.90 2.50
CA THR A 807 28.64 -31.93 1.85
C THR A 807 28.52 -30.90 0.71
N LEU A 808 29.66 -30.37 0.27
CA LEU A 808 29.83 -29.32 -0.72
C LEU A 808 30.77 -29.89 -1.79
N GLY A 809 30.18 -30.49 -2.82
CA GLY A 809 30.88 -31.00 -3.99
C GLY A 809 29.90 -31.30 -5.14
N ARG A 810 30.41 -31.33 -6.36
CA ARG A 810 29.69 -31.72 -7.60
C ARG A 810 30.16 -33.06 -8.18
N GLY A 811 31.24 -33.63 -7.66
CA GLY A 811 31.75 -34.94 -8.04
C GLY A 811 33.24 -35.12 -7.73
N PRO A 812 33.89 -36.17 -8.29
CA PRO A 812 35.33 -36.41 -8.15
C PRO A 812 36.21 -35.27 -8.67
N THR A 813 35.87 -34.66 -9.81
CA THR A 813 36.66 -33.59 -10.45
C THR A 813 36.03 -32.21 -10.28
N GLY A 814 34.71 -32.14 -10.16
CA GLY A 814 33.92 -30.91 -10.16
C GLY A 814 33.11 -30.69 -11.43
N SER A 815 33.44 -31.41 -12.52
CA SER A 815 32.75 -31.39 -13.80
C SER A 815 31.45 -32.18 -13.84
N GLU A 816 31.25 -33.10 -12.90
CA GLU A 816 30.19 -34.11 -12.99
C GLU A 816 28.80 -33.52 -12.71
N GLY A 817 28.72 -32.38 -12.02
CA GLY A 817 27.49 -31.62 -11.87
C GLY A 817 26.52 -32.09 -10.79
N GLY A 818 26.94 -32.95 -9.86
CA GLY A 818 26.11 -33.47 -8.77
C GLY A 818 25.37 -32.39 -7.97
N LEU A 819 24.10 -32.67 -7.66
CA LEU A 819 23.15 -31.75 -7.00
C LEU A 819 22.76 -32.18 -5.58
N TYR A 820 23.59 -32.97 -4.91
CA TYR A 820 23.33 -33.50 -3.56
C TYR A 820 23.66 -32.53 -2.41
N SER A 821 24.08 -31.29 -2.70
CA SER A 821 24.61 -30.36 -1.70
C SER A 821 23.61 -29.31 -1.21
N GLY A 822 23.64 -29.07 0.11
CA GLY A 822 22.84 -28.04 0.77
C GLY A 822 21.38 -28.44 0.96
N GLU A 823 20.54 -27.45 1.26
CA GLU A 823 19.14 -27.68 1.64
C GLU A 823 18.34 -28.45 0.57
N VAL A 824 17.58 -29.47 0.99
CA VAL A 824 16.81 -30.40 0.15
C VAL A 824 16.04 -29.70 -0.99
N ARG A 825 15.37 -28.57 -0.70
CA ARG A 825 14.64 -27.80 -1.72
C ARG A 825 15.53 -27.22 -2.82
N GLY A 826 16.78 -26.85 -2.50
CA GLY A 826 17.76 -26.36 -3.48
C GLY A 826 18.30 -27.46 -4.38
N GLN A 827 18.33 -28.70 -3.91
CA GLN A 827 18.64 -29.88 -4.74
C GLN A 827 17.57 -30.06 -5.83
N GLY A 828 16.28 -30.04 -5.43
CA GLY A 828 15.14 -30.08 -6.35
C GLY A 828 15.05 -28.89 -7.30
N TRP A 829 15.23 -27.66 -6.80
CA TRP A 829 15.17 -26.43 -7.60
C TRP A 829 16.33 -26.27 -8.59
N ALA A 830 17.54 -26.73 -8.25
CA ALA A 830 18.64 -26.79 -9.22
C ALA A 830 18.33 -27.78 -10.36
N LEU A 831 17.81 -28.98 -10.02
CA LEU A 831 17.43 -29.98 -11.03
C LEU A 831 16.30 -29.46 -11.93
N ARG A 832 15.22 -28.92 -11.35
CA ARG A 832 14.09 -28.27 -12.06
C ARG A 832 14.58 -27.24 -13.08
N THR A 833 15.51 -26.35 -12.69
CA THR A 833 16.04 -25.31 -13.58
C THR A 833 16.88 -25.90 -14.73
N ARG A 834 17.72 -26.90 -14.49
CA ARG A 834 18.46 -27.58 -15.58
C ARG A 834 17.56 -28.39 -16.51
N LEU A 835 16.51 -29.01 -15.98
CA LEU A 835 15.54 -29.77 -16.78
C LEU A 835 14.77 -28.85 -17.72
N HIS A 836 14.30 -27.70 -17.23
CA HIS A 836 13.65 -26.69 -18.06
C HIS A 836 14.58 -26.19 -19.17
N ALA A 837 15.86 -25.93 -18.86
CA ALA A 837 16.86 -25.56 -19.86
C ALA A 837 17.04 -26.64 -20.94
N TYR A 838 17.26 -27.89 -20.54
CA TYR A 838 17.41 -29.03 -21.45
C TYR A 838 16.17 -29.24 -22.35
N ASP A 839 14.97 -29.19 -21.77
CA ASP A 839 13.70 -29.50 -22.45
C ASP A 839 13.48 -28.61 -23.68
N ILE A 840 13.85 -27.33 -23.59
CA ILE A 840 13.46 -26.28 -24.54
C ILE A 840 14.60 -25.76 -25.43
N LEU A 841 15.87 -26.05 -25.11
CA LEU A 841 17.02 -25.65 -25.93
C LEU A 841 16.93 -26.18 -27.37
N PRO A 842 17.28 -25.39 -28.40
CA PRO A 842 17.29 -25.89 -29.78
C PRO A 842 18.24 -27.08 -29.96
N ASP A 843 17.93 -27.95 -30.94
CA ASP A 843 18.68 -29.21 -31.15
C ASP A 843 20.15 -28.99 -31.58
N ASP A 844 20.48 -27.82 -32.13
CA ASP A 844 21.84 -27.44 -32.55
C ASP A 844 22.67 -26.73 -31.46
N PHE A 845 22.11 -26.47 -30.27
CA PHE A 845 22.82 -25.81 -29.18
C PHE A 845 23.66 -26.82 -28.36
N PRO A 846 24.99 -26.67 -28.25
CA PRO A 846 25.83 -27.56 -27.44
C PRO A 846 25.48 -27.51 -25.95
N GLU A 847 24.89 -26.41 -25.48
CA GLU A 847 24.27 -26.28 -24.16
C GLU A 847 23.28 -27.43 -23.86
N LYS A 848 22.55 -27.93 -24.87
CA LYS A 848 21.55 -28.99 -24.70
C LYS A 848 22.17 -30.31 -24.30
N ALA A 849 23.19 -30.76 -25.03
CA ALA A 849 23.94 -31.98 -24.74
C ALA A 849 24.70 -31.87 -23.41
N TYR A 850 25.25 -30.68 -23.12
CA TYR A 850 25.91 -30.39 -21.84
C TYR A 850 24.94 -30.52 -20.65
N PHE A 851 23.77 -29.88 -20.68
CA PHE A 851 22.79 -30.01 -19.59
C PHE A 851 22.18 -31.42 -19.51
N HIS A 852 22.04 -32.14 -20.62
CA HIS A 852 21.61 -33.55 -20.59
C HIS A 852 22.54 -34.42 -19.75
N GLN A 853 23.85 -34.35 -20.02
CA GLN A 853 24.87 -35.10 -19.26
C GLN A 853 24.87 -34.69 -17.78
N LEU A 854 24.79 -33.38 -17.47
CA LEU A 854 24.71 -32.91 -16.07
C LEU A 854 23.45 -33.40 -15.34
N ASN A 855 22.35 -33.63 -16.04
CA ASN A 855 21.10 -34.17 -15.47
C ASN A 855 21.19 -35.68 -15.24
N GLN A 856 21.71 -36.44 -16.22
CA GLN A 856 21.97 -37.88 -16.08
C GLN A 856 22.92 -38.16 -14.90
N ASN A 857 24.07 -37.48 -14.88
CA ASN A 857 25.04 -37.60 -13.78
C ASN A 857 24.39 -37.32 -12.42
N ALA A 858 23.59 -36.24 -12.30
CA ALA A 858 22.94 -35.86 -11.04
C ALA A 858 21.92 -36.90 -10.56
N ILE A 859 21.17 -37.53 -11.47
CA ILE A 859 20.22 -38.60 -11.16
C ILE A 859 20.96 -39.85 -10.67
N SER A 860 21.94 -40.34 -11.44
CA SER A 860 22.76 -41.51 -11.07
C SER A 860 23.53 -41.31 -9.75
N MET A 861 23.96 -40.07 -9.47
CA MET A 861 24.52 -39.68 -8.18
C MET A 861 23.51 -39.71 -7.05
N TRP A 862 22.28 -39.19 -7.24
CA TRP A 862 21.22 -39.30 -6.24
C TRP A 862 20.80 -40.75 -6.00
N GLU A 863 20.85 -41.62 -7.00
CA GLU A 863 20.62 -43.06 -6.83
C GLU A 863 21.69 -43.72 -5.94
N GLY A 864 22.96 -43.30 -6.11
CA GLY A 864 24.06 -43.69 -5.24
C GLY A 864 23.90 -43.18 -3.81
N LEU A 865 23.41 -41.94 -3.63
CA LEU A 865 23.16 -41.32 -2.33
C LEU A 865 22.02 -42.02 -1.57
N MET A 866 20.92 -42.32 -2.25
CA MET A 866 19.76 -43.01 -1.67
C MET A 866 19.93 -44.54 -1.66
N ALA A 867 21.08 -45.04 -2.09
CA ALA A 867 21.45 -46.46 -2.18
C ALA A 867 20.43 -47.36 -2.90
N VAL A 868 19.62 -46.78 -3.81
CA VAL A 868 18.66 -47.49 -4.65
C VAL A 868 19.36 -48.18 -5.83
N THR A 869 18.62 -48.89 -6.68
CA THR A 869 19.13 -49.45 -7.93
C THR A 869 19.52 -48.33 -8.89
N LEU A 870 20.71 -48.41 -9.48
CA LEU A 870 21.16 -47.53 -10.57
C LEU A 870 20.36 -47.80 -11.85
N THR A 871 19.82 -46.75 -12.47
CA THR A 871 19.15 -46.81 -13.78
C THR A 871 20.16 -46.76 -14.92
N ASN A 872 21.01 -45.72 -14.98
CA ASN A 872 22.05 -45.61 -16.01
C ASN A 872 23.33 -46.35 -15.62
N ILE A 873 23.46 -47.61 -16.04
CA ILE A 873 24.64 -48.45 -15.75
C ILE A 873 25.98 -47.89 -16.28
N ALA A 874 25.97 -46.90 -17.16
CA ALA A 874 27.20 -46.22 -17.58
C ALA A 874 27.82 -45.36 -16.46
N ASP A 875 27.00 -44.85 -15.54
CA ASP A 875 27.40 -43.93 -14.48
C ASP A 875 27.82 -44.65 -13.19
N GLN A 876 28.12 -45.95 -13.26
CA GLN A 876 28.45 -46.82 -12.11
C GLN A 876 29.56 -46.23 -11.22
N GLU A 877 30.58 -45.59 -11.82
CA GLU A 877 31.65 -44.93 -11.06
C GLU A 877 31.15 -43.71 -10.27
N LEU A 878 30.17 -42.96 -10.78
CA LEU A 878 29.56 -41.81 -10.09
C LEU A 878 28.63 -42.28 -8.97
N TYR A 879 27.83 -43.30 -9.24
CA TYR A 879 26.97 -43.97 -8.26
C TYR A 879 27.81 -44.49 -7.08
N ASP A 880 28.86 -45.27 -7.35
CA ASP A 880 29.73 -45.83 -6.31
C ASP A 880 30.56 -44.75 -5.62
N PHE A 881 30.99 -43.69 -6.32
CA PHE A 881 31.66 -42.56 -5.68
C PHE A 881 30.78 -41.90 -4.63
N VAL A 882 29.51 -41.56 -4.94
CA VAL A 882 28.60 -40.94 -3.99
C VAL A 882 28.24 -41.91 -2.86
N LYS A 883 27.93 -43.15 -3.20
CA LYS A 883 27.60 -44.22 -2.24
C LYS A 883 28.71 -44.54 -1.25
N ASN A 884 29.99 -44.44 -1.66
CA ASN A 884 31.12 -44.75 -0.78
C ASN A 884 31.71 -43.53 -0.06
N ASN A 885 31.62 -42.32 -0.63
CA ASN A 885 32.33 -41.12 -0.13
C ASN A 885 31.39 -39.99 0.35
N VAL A 886 30.18 -39.88 -0.20
CA VAL A 886 29.25 -38.78 0.09
C VAL A 886 28.13 -39.22 1.04
N ILE A 887 27.69 -40.48 0.98
CA ILE A 887 26.60 -41.00 1.85
C ILE A 887 26.89 -40.78 3.35
N GLN A 888 28.14 -40.95 3.77
CA GLN A 888 28.61 -40.74 5.16
C GLN A 888 28.69 -39.25 5.55
N ASN A 889 28.70 -38.36 4.55
CA ASN A 889 28.74 -36.92 4.74
C ASN A 889 27.34 -36.30 4.73
N GLU A 890 26.36 -36.82 3.99
CA GLU A 890 24.97 -36.34 4.13
C GLU A 890 24.26 -37.05 5.31
N PHE A 891 24.32 -38.39 5.36
CA PHE A 891 23.74 -39.20 6.44
C PHE A 891 24.74 -39.41 7.60
N LYS A 892 25.16 -38.32 8.24
CA LYS A 892 26.26 -38.29 9.24
C LYS A 892 26.01 -39.12 10.50
N LYS A 893 24.74 -39.35 10.87
CA LYS A 893 24.35 -39.97 12.14
C LYS A 893 23.98 -41.45 12.00
N THR A 894 23.40 -41.81 10.85
CA THR A 894 22.90 -43.15 10.52
C THR A 894 23.83 -43.91 9.57
N LEU A 895 24.61 -43.19 8.76
CA LEU A 895 25.46 -43.70 7.67
C LEU A 895 24.68 -44.42 6.54
N THR A 896 23.35 -44.40 6.57
CA THR A 896 22.46 -45.06 5.60
C THR A 896 21.17 -44.25 5.39
N PRO A 897 20.62 -44.24 4.16
CA PRO A 897 19.39 -43.50 3.86
C PRO A 897 18.15 -44.12 4.53
N SER A 898 17.09 -43.32 4.65
CA SER A 898 15.85 -43.69 5.34
C SER A 898 15.11 -44.86 4.69
N THR A 899 14.66 -45.83 5.50
CA THR A 899 13.89 -46.99 5.02
C THR A 899 12.46 -46.67 4.57
N ILE A 900 12.01 -45.42 4.74
CA ILE A 900 10.69 -44.93 4.32
C ILE A 900 10.79 -43.73 3.35
N GLY A 901 11.96 -43.52 2.76
CA GLY A 901 12.15 -42.51 1.72
C GLY A 901 12.38 -41.08 2.19
N GLN A 902 12.66 -40.82 3.47
CA GLN A 902 13.06 -39.47 3.92
C GLN A 902 14.43 -39.10 3.32
N TRP A 903 14.50 -37.93 2.69
CA TRP A 903 15.65 -37.49 1.86
C TRP A 903 16.87 -36.99 2.66
N ASP A 904 16.69 -36.68 3.95
CA ASP A 904 17.68 -36.01 4.79
C ASP A 904 17.54 -36.45 6.26
N GLU A 905 18.59 -36.35 7.07
CA GLU A 905 18.52 -36.73 8.50
C GLU A 905 17.72 -35.73 9.35
N GLY A 906 17.47 -34.52 8.86
CA GLY A 906 16.85 -33.42 9.60
C GLY A 906 17.80 -32.73 10.57
N VAL A 907 17.24 -31.85 11.40
CA VAL A 907 18.01 -31.04 12.37
C VAL A 907 17.41 -31.09 13.78
N SER A 908 18.27 -31.06 14.81
CA SER A 908 17.90 -30.87 16.22
C SER A 908 17.66 -29.41 16.61
N SER A 909 17.31 -28.55 15.65
CA SER A 909 16.98 -27.15 15.93
C SER A 909 15.62 -27.06 16.64
N SER A 910 15.49 -26.15 17.60
CA SER A 910 14.22 -25.84 18.29
C SER A 910 13.14 -25.23 17.37
N SER A 911 13.49 -24.87 16.12
CA SER A 911 12.49 -24.57 15.08
C SER A 911 11.74 -25.82 14.59
N TYR A 912 12.35 -27.01 14.73
CA TYR A 912 11.87 -28.29 14.22
C TYR A 912 11.50 -29.24 15.37
N VAL A 913 12.46 -29.58 16.24
CA VAL A 913 12.26 -30.49 17.38
C VAL A 913 11.88 -29.66 18.61
N LYS A 914 10.58 -29.55 18.89
CA LYS A 914 10.03 -28.68 19.94
C LYS A 914 8.75 -29.26 20.59
N PRO A 915 8.53 -29.03 21.90
CA PRO A 915 7.57 -29.78 22.70
C PRO A 915 6.11 -29.46 22.37
N GLU A 916 5.82 -28.37 21.67
CA GLU A 916 4.45 -28.09 21.21
C GLU A 916 4.03 -29.02 20.06
N ARG A 917 5.00 -29.57 19.32
CA ARG A 917 4.75 -30.39 18.10
C ARG A 917 5.12 -31.84 18.22
N VAL A 918 6.22 -32.15 18.93
CA VAL A 918 6.76 -33.51 19.04
C VAL A 918 7.22 -33.83 20.45
N ASN A 919 7.20 -35.12 20.79
CA ASN A 919 7.84 -35.65 21.99
C ASN A 919 9.37 -35.43 21.91
N THR A 920 9.84 -34.37 22.57
CA THR A 920 11.25 -33.99 22.60
C THR A 920 12.14 -34.93 23.40
N ASP A 921 11.58 -35.88 24.15
CA ASP A 921 12.35 -36.88 24.89
C ASP A 921 12.66 -38.11 24.01
N ASN A 922 11.82 -38.39 23.02
CA ASN A 922 12.04 -39.44 22.01
C ASN A 922 12.74 -38.92 20.74
N VAL A 923 12.34 -37.75 20.23
CA VAL A 923 12.80 -37.22 18.93
C VAL A 923 14.13 -36.48 19.07
N ASN A 924 15.04 -36.72 18.13
CA ASN A 924 16.38 -36.14 18.06
C ASN A 924 16.53 -35.20 16.87
N GLN A 925 16.04 -35.60 15.70
CA GLN A 925 16.04 -34.79 14.49
C GLN A 925 14.63 -34.78 13.86
N ALA A 926 14.31 -33.70 13.15
CA ALA A 926 13.14 -33.61 12.29
C ALA A 926 13.47 -32.72 11.08
N LEU A 927 12.79 -32.94 9.95
CA LEU A 927 12.91 -32.13 8.73
C LEU A 927 11.58 -31.50 8.33
N ALA A 928 11.61 -30.62 7.33
CA ALA A 928 10.43 -30.03 6.69
C ALA A 928 10.03 -30.86 5.45
N PRO A 929 8.95 -31.69 5.49
CA PRO A 929 8.66 -32.64 4.42
C PRO A 929 8.28 -31.94 3.11
N TRP A 930 7.77 -30.70 3.17
CA TRP A 930 7.51 -29.87 1.99
C TRP A 930 8.78 -29.54 1.17
N MET A 931 9.99 -29.58 1.76
CA MET A 931 11.22 -29.44 0.99
C MET A 931 11.48 -30.67 0.11
N GLN A 932 11.20 -31.88 0.62
CA GLN A 932 11.28 -33.12 -0.16
C GLN A 932 10.17 -33.20 -1.22
N ASN A 933 8.99 -32.63 -0.96
CA ASN A 933 7.93 -32.54 -1.97
C ASN A 933 8.40 -31.78 -3.23
N PHE A 934 9.26 -30.76 -3.09
CA PHE A 934 9.88 -30.09 -4.25
C PHE A 934 10.89 -30.99 -5.01
N VAL A 935 11.57 -31.91 -4.32
CA VAL A 935 12.42 -32.93 -4.98
C VAL A 935 11.55 -33.95 -5.73
N ILE A 936 10.44 -34.41 -5.14
CA ILE A 936 9.46 -35.29 -5.81
C ILE A 936 8.92 -34.64 -7.08
N ILE A 937 8.58 -33.34 -7.02
CA ILE A 937 8.13 -32.55 -8.18
C ILE A 937 9.23 -32.45 -9.25
N ALA A 938 10.49 -32.21 -8.88
CA ALA A 938 11.60 -32.16 -9.84
C ALA A 938 11.88 -33.52 -10.50
N LEU A 939 11.85 -34.62 -9.73
CA LEU A 939 12.00 -35.99 -10.23
C LEU A 939 10.84 -36.40 -11.14
N GLY A 940 9.62 -36.00 -10.78
CA GLY A 940 8.42 -36.22 -11.58
C GLY A 940 8.46 -35.47 -12.91
N ARG A 941 8.88 -34.19 -12.87
CA ARG A 941 9.13 -33.39 -14.08
C ARG A 941 10.25 -33.99 -14.94
N ALA A 942 11.28 -34.59 -14.33
CA ALA A 942 12.32 -35.33 -15.07
C ALA A 942 11.74 -36.55 -15.82
N LYS A 943 10.81 -37.28 -15.18
CA LYS A 943 10.13 -38.44 -15.81
C LYS A 943 9.25 -38.02 -16.98
N GLU A 944 8.50 -36.91 -16.87
CA GLU A 944 7.75 -36.34 -18.01
C GLU A 944 8.65 -35.97 -19.20
N LEU A 945 9.93 -35.68 -18.93
CA LEU A 945 10.95 -35.26 -19.87
C LEU A 945 11.90 -36.39 -20.33
N GLY A 946 11.52 -37.64 -20.09
CA GLY A 946 12.22 -38.83 -20.61
C GLY A 946 13.44 -39.29 -19.82
N TYR A 947 13.69 -38.77 -18.62
CA TYR A 947 14.70 -39.30 -17.70
C TYR A 947 14.09 -40.42 -16.83
N ASP A 948 14.76 -41.56 -16.70
CA ASP A 948 14.34 -42.57 -15.72
C ASP A 948 14.70 -42.11 -14.30
N THR A 949 13.67 -41.69 -13.56
CA THR A 949 13.75 -41.38 -12.13
C THR A 949 12.89 -42.31 -11.29
N GLN A 950 12.40 -43.42 -11.85
CA GLN A 950 11.37 -44.24 -11.19
C GLN A 950 11.87 -44.84 -9.87
N ASN A 951 13.15 -45.18 -9.75
CA ASN A 951 13.73 -45.66 -8.49
C ASN A 951 13.77 -44.57 -7.40
N LEU A 952 14.08 -43.32 -7.76
CA LEU A 952 14.08 -42.18 -6.84
C LEU A 952 12.66 -41.72 -6.46
N LEU A 953 11.70 -41.80 -7.39
CA LEU A 953 10.28 -41.60 -7.10
C LEU A 953 9.72 -42.71 -6.18
N ASN A 954 10.04 -43.97 -6.46
CA ASN A 954 9.69 -45.12 -5.60
C ASN A 954 10.29 -45.01 -4.19
N PHE A 955 11.47 -44.40 -4.04
CA PHE A 955 12.06 -44.10 -2.74
C PHE A 955 11.33 -42.93 -2.07
N SER A 956 11.50 -41.72 -2.60
CA SER A 956 11.04 -40.46 -1.98
C SER A 956 9.52 -40.35 -1.83
N GLY A 957 8.74 -41.02 -2.70
CA GLY A 957 7.29 -41.04 -2.67
C GLY A 957 6.69 -41.77 -1.47
N GLN A 958 7.42 -42.72 -0.86
CA GLN A 958 6.98 -43.45 0.32
C GLN A 958 6.67 -42.53 1.51
N GLN A 959 7.36 -41.39 1.63
CA GLN A 959 7.04 -40.40 2.66
C GLN A 959 5.58 -39.89 2.54
N LEU A 960 5.03 -39.78 1.33
CA LEU A 960 3.64 -39.36 1.12
C LEU A 960 2.67 -40.56 1.08
N THR A 961 2.98 -41.61 0.32
CA THR A 961 2.01 -42.70 0.09
C THR A 961 1.89 -43.65 1.27
N SER A 962 2.97 -43.95 2.00
CA SER A 962 2.93 -44.90 3.13
C SER A 962 2.17 -44.38 4.36
N LEU A 963 1.81 -43.10 4.41
CA LEU A 963 0.85 -42.56 5.38
C LEU A 963 -0.54 -43.21 5.20
N PHE A 964 -0.91 -43.53 3.96
CA PHE A 964 -2.22 -44.08 3.59
C PHE A 964 -2.27 -45.62 3.62
N ALA A 965 -1.21 -46.26 4.12
CA ALA A 965 -1.17 -47.70 4.40
C ALA A 965 -1.93 -48.07 5.70
N ASP A 966 -2.01 -47.13 6.66
CA ASP A 966 -2.60 -47.32 7.99
C ASP A 966 -3.78 -46.34 8.20
N GLU A 967 -5.00 -46.87 8.14
CA GLU A 967 -6.24 -46.08 8.24
C GLU A 967 -6.52 -45.52 9.65
N THR A 968 -5.66 -45.82 10.64
CA THR A 968 -5.74 -45.21 11.98
C THR A 968 -4.98 -43.88 12.08
N LEU A 969 -4.13 -43.56 11.09
CA LEU A 969 -3.35 -42.32 11.05
C LEU A 969 -4.15 -41.20 10.36
N SER A 970 -3.95 -39.96 10.81
CA SER A 970 -4.64 -38.81 10.22
C SER A 970 -4.08 -38.45 8.84
N PRO A 971 -4.86 -38.54 7.74
CA PRO A 971 -4.39 -38.22 6.39
C PRO A 971 -3.85 -36.80 6.23
N ALA A 972 -4.34 -35.87 7.05
CA ALA A 972 -3.92 -34.47 7.03
C ALA A 972 -2.41 -34.29 7.27
N MET A 973 -1.73 -35.27 7.90
CA MET A 973 -0.29 -35.20 8.18
C MET A 973 0.60 -35.17 6.93
N MET A 974 0.06 -35.43 5.73
CA MET A 974 0.72 -35.10 4.45
C MET A 974 1.07 -33.60 4.32
N SER A 975 0.38 -32.75 5.08
CA SER A 975 0.52 -31.28 5.10
C SER A 975 1.26 -30.77 6.34
N ALA A 976 1.92 -31.65 7.11
CA ALA A 976 2.66 -31.25 8.29
C ALA A 976 3.87 -30.37 7.93
N TYR A 977 4.15 -29.37 8.77
CA TYR A 977 5.31 -28.49 8.60
C TYR A 977 6.63 -29.17 8.99
N ILE A 978 6.56 -30.17 9.88
CA ILE A 978 7.70 -31.01 10.27
C ILE A 978 7.35 -32.49 10.15
N ILE A 979 8.37 -33.34 10.02
CA ILE A 979 8.30 -34.79 10.23
C ILE A 979 9.50 -35.25 11.08
N PRO A 980 9.28 -36.00 12.17
CA PRO A 980 10.33 -36.74 12.88
C PRO A 980 11.12 -37.66 11.94
N THR A 981 12.44 -37.64 12.04
CA THR A 981 13.35 -38.46 11.23
C THR A 981 14.09 -39.47 12.10
N LEU A 982 14.80 -38.98 13.13
CA LEU A 982 15.64 -39.80 14.00
C LEU A 982 15.23 -39.75 15.48
N ASP A 983 15.41 -40.87 16.18
CA ASP A 983 15.28 -41.02 17.64
C ASP A 983 16.54 -40.57 18.41
N LYS A 984 16.50 -40.56 19.75
CA LYS A 984 17.67 -40.24 20.60
C LYS A 984 18.90 -41.13 20.38
N ASN A 985 18.72 -42.35 19.89
CA ASN A 985 19.80 -43.27 19.56
C ASN A 985 20.36 -43.04 18.13
N ASN A 986 19.89 -41.99 17.44
CA ASN A 986 20.16 -41.68 16.04
C ASN A 986 19.72 -42.79 15.07
N GLN A 987 18.64 -43.51 15.39
CA GLN A 987 18.02 -44.50 14.50
C GLN A 987 16.84 -43.86 13.76
N TRP A 988 16.64 -44.25 12.49
CA TRP A 988 15.47 -43.85 11.70
C TRP A 988 14.17 -44.35 12.32
N PHE A 989 13.12 -43.52 12.29
CA PHE A 989 11.76 -44.03 12.46
C PHE A 989 11.34 -44.80 11.19
N THR A 990 11.14 -46.11 11.31
CA THR A 990 10.98 -47.02 10.17
C THR A 990 9.55 -47.18 9.66
N SER A 991 8.57 -46.45 10.22
CA SER A 991 7.18 -46.47 9.77
C SER A 991 6.42 -45.18 10.13
N TRP A 992 5.38 -44.86 9.36
CA TRP A 992 4.50 -43.73 9.67
C TRP A 992 3.79 -43.88 11.02
N SER A 993 3.40 -45.10 11.43
CA SER A 993 2.78 -45.33 12.74
C SER A 993 3.76 -45.05 13.90
N THR A 994 5.06 -45.37 13.73
CA THR A 994 6.10 -44.99 14.72
C THR A 994 6.40 -43.50 14.74
N ILE A 995 6.30 -42.80 13.60
CA ILE A 995 6.44 -41.34 13.51
C ILE A 995 5.24 -40.65 14.17
N TYR A 996 4.02 -41.13 13.89
CA TYR A 996 2.78 -40.52 14.36
C TYR A 996 2.70 -40.49 15.89
N GLN A 997 3.16 -41.57 16.55
CA GLN A 997 3.31 -41.66 18.01
C GLN A 997 4.25 -40.61 18.63
N GLN A 998 5.05 -39.90 17.83
CA GLN A 998 5.94 -38.85 18.33
C GLN A 998 5.35 -37.44 18.20
N TYR A 999 4.21 -37.23 17.54
CA TYR A 999 3.54 -35.93 17.53
C TYR A 999 2.75 -35.69 18.83
N THR A 1000 2.46 -34.43 19.13
CA THR A 1000 1.46 -34.07 20.14
C THR A 1000 0.05 -34.11 19.55
N ASP A 1001 -0.96 -34.48 20.36
CA ASP A 1001 -2.37 -34.41 19.95
C ASP A 1001 -2.80 -32.99 19.54
N ALA A 1002 -2.20 -31.98 20.18
CA ALA A 1002 -2.38 -30.58 19.82
C ALA A 1002 -1.90 -30.29 18.38
N TYR A 1003 -0.77 -30.84 17.96
CA TYR A 1003 -0.20 -30.60 16.64
C TYR A 1003 -0.87 -31.44 15.53
N THR A 1004 -1.26 -32.68 15.80
CA THR A 1004 -2.07 -33.46 14.85
C THR A 1004 -3.43 -32.79 14.63
N THR A 1005 -3.99 -32.15 15.66
CA THR A 1005 -5.20 -31.31 15.56
C THR A 1005 -4.93 -29.99 14.81
N GLU A 1006 -3.81 -29.29 15.07
CA GLU A 1006 -3.36 -28.10 14.33
C GLU A 1006 -3.31 -28.39 12.81
N VAL A 1007 -2.68 -29.49 12.41
CA VAL A 1007 -2.51 -29.86 10.99
C VAL A 1007 -3.85 -30.26 10.34
N GLN A 1008 -4.75 -30.94 11.06
CA GLN A 1008 -6.11 -31.21 10.57
C GLN A 1008 -6.91 -29.93 10.33
N GLN A 1009 -6.90 -29.02 11.30
CA GLN A 1009 -7.58 -27.72 11.17
C GLN A 1009 -6.91 -26.83 10.11
N TYR A 1010 -5.60 -26.96 9.89
CA TYR A 1010 -4.91 -26.31 8.79
C TYR A 1010 -5.42 -26.79 7.42
N VAL A 1011 -5.51 -28.10 7.16
CA VAL A 1011 -6.00 -28.60 5.86
C VAL A 1011 -7.44 -28.14 5.58
N LEU A 1012 -8.32 -28.18 6.59
CA LEU A 1012 -9.72 -27.78 6.46
C LEU A 1012 -9.91 -26.27 6.23
N ASN A 1013 -9.27 -25.43 7.03
CA ASN A 1013 -9.58 -24.00 7.08
C ASN A 1013 -8.65 -23.13 6.21
N ASN A 1014 -7.42 -23.57 5.95
CA ASN A 1014 -6.42 -22.77 5.24
C ASN A 1014 -6.66 -22.75 3.72
N GLN A 1015 -6.42 -21.60 3.10
CA GLN A 1015 -6.66 -21.32 1.67
C GLN A 1015 -5.38 -20.85 0.94
N ASP A 1016 -4.20 -21.22 1.45
CA ASP A 1016 -2.90 -20.82 0.87
C ASP A 1016 -2.56 -21.63 -0.40
N THR A 1017 -2.95 -21.06 -1.53
CA THR A 1017 -2.61 -21.56 -2.87
C THR A 1017 -1.25 -21.09 -3.38
N GLU A 1018 -0.56 -20.21 -2.66
CA GLU A 1018 0.77 -19.73 -3.03
C GLU A 1018 1.88 -20.66 -2.57
N HIS A 1019 1.83 -21.11 -1.30
CA HIS A 1019 2.84 -21.94 -0.64
C HIS A 1019 2.28 -22.87 0.46
N GLY A 1020 0.97 -23.06 0.52
CA GLY A 1020 0.36 -23.94 1.51
C GLY A 1020 0.90 -25.37 1.39
N TYR A 1021 1.25 -26.00 2.51
CA TYR A 1021 1.91 -27.32 2.51
C TYR A 1021 1.02 -28.40 1.89
N HIS A 1022 -0.31 -28.24 1.97
CA HIS A 1022 -1.29 -29.08 1.31
C HIS A 1022 -1.27 -28.92 -0.23
N SER A 1023 -1.11 -27.69 -0.73
CA SER A 1023 -0.93 -27.37 -2.16
C SER A 1023 0.36 -28.00 -2.71
N ILE A 1024 1.47 -27.86 -1.97
CA ILE A 1024 2.78 -28.43 -2.34
C ILE A 1024 2.74 -29.97 -2.32
N ALA A 1025 2.08 -30.57 -1.32
CA ALA A 1025 1.92 -32.02 -1.22
C ALA A 1025 0.99 -32.60 -2.31
N MET A 1026 -0.06 -31.86 -2.72
CA MET A 1026 -0.87 -32.21 -3.90
C MET A 1026 -0.02 -32.25 -5.17
N ALA A 1027 0.76 -31.19 -5.43
CA ALA A 1027 1.63 -31.12 -6.61
C ALA A 1027 2.69 -32.24 -6.64
N ALA A 1028 3.22 -32.65 -5.49
CA ALA A 1028 4.12 -33.80 -5.39
C ALA A 1028 3.39 -35.14 -5.61
N ALA A 1029 2.21 -35.31 -5.02
CA ALA A 1029 1.40 -36.53 -5.16
C ALA A 1029 0.95 -36.78 -6.60
N ALA A 1030 0.77 -35.74 -7.42
CA ALA A 1030 0.45 -35.89 -8.85
C ALA A 1030 1.47 -36.77 -9.61
N TYR A 1031 2.76 -36.70 -9.24
CA TYR A 1031 3.85 -37.46 -9.86
C TYR A 1031 4.05 -38.87 -9.29
N LEU A 1032 3.28 -39.27 -8.27
CA LEU A 1032 3.40 -40.57 -7.60
C LEU A 1032 2.38 -41.61 -8.08
N ASN A 1033 1.77 -41.39 -9.24
CA ASN A 1033 0.84 -42.34 -9.86
C ASN A 1033 1.49 -43.72 -10.04
N GLY A 1034 0.75 -44.78 -9.73
CA GLY A 1034 1.23 -46.18 -9.77
C GLY A 1034 2.00 -46.67 -8.54
N LEU A 1035 2.30 -45.81 -7.54
CA LEU A 1035 2.88 -46.26 -6.26
C LEU A 1035 1.79 -46.86 -5.35
N SER A 1036 2.18 -47.82 -4.49
CA SER A 1036 1.27 -48.41 -3.51
C SER A 1036 0.62 -47.34 -2.62
N HIS A 1037 -0.69 -47.45 -2.40
CA HIS A 1037 -1.54 -46.50 -1.65
C HIS A 1037 -1.72 -45.11 -2.29
N HIS A 1038 -1.22 -44.86 -3.51
CA HIS A 1038 -1.45 -43.60 -4.22
C HIS A 1038 -2.93 -43.27 -4.40
N ASP A 1039 -3.77 -44.25 -4.76
CA ASP A 1039 -5.22 -44.06 -4.94
C ASP A 1039 -5.89 -43.39 -3.72
N LYS A 1040 -5.50 -43.81 -2.51
CA LYS A 1040 -6.05 -43.29 -1.24
C LYS A 1040 -5.55 -41.86 -0.96
N LEU A 1041 -4.27 -41.61 -1.21
CA LEU A 1041 -3.67 -40.27 -1.12
C LEU A 1041 -4.37 -39.31 -2.09
N TRP A 1042 -4.55 -39.72 -3.35
CA TRP A 1042 -5.17 -38.90 -4.38
C TRP A 1042 -6.67 -38.70 -4.14
N GLN A 1043 -7.40 -39.72 -3.68
CA GLN A 1043 -8.80 -39.58 -3.27
C GLN A 1043 -8.96 -38.56 -2.13
N TYR A 1044 -8.08 -38.58 -1.12
CA TYR A 1044 -8.11 -37.60 -0.03
C TYR A 1044 -7.82 -36.17 -0.53
N ILE A 1045 -6.84 -36.02 -1.43
CA ILE A 1045 -6.53 -34.74 -2.10
C ILE A 1045 -7.74 -34.22 -2.88
N GLN A 1046 -8.37 -35.05 -3.71
CA GLN A 1046 -9.54 -34.65 -4.50
C GLN A 1046 -10.71 -34.19 -3.63
N GLN A 1047 -10.95 -34.84 -2.49
CA GLN A 1047 -12.04 -34.50 -1.58
C GLN A 1047 -11.77 -33.23 -0.75
N ASN A 1048 -10.54 -33.05 -0.24
CA ASN A 1048 -10.25 -32.07 0.82
C ASN A 1048 -9.35 -30.90 0.39
N ILE A 1049 -8.66 -31.03 -0.76
CA ILE A 1049 -7.67 -30.06 -1.23
C ILE A 1049 -8.06 -29.55 -2.62
N ALA A 1050 -8.00 -30.38 -3.66
CA ALA A 1050 -8.24 -29.96 -5.04
C ALA A 1050 -9.67 -29.43 -5.26
N SER A 1051 -10.64 -29.86 -4.46
CA SER A 1051 -12.02 -29.36 -4.47
C SER A 1051 -12.19 -27.87 -4.11
N LYS A 1052 -11.17 -27.21 -3.55
CA LYS A 1052 -11.24 -25.80 -3.15
C LYS A 1052 -11.23 -24.86 -4.37
N SER A 1053 -12.18 -23.93 -4.45
CA SER A 1053 -12.25 -22.91 -5.51
C SER A 1053 -11.20 -21.81 -5.41
N ILE A 1054 -10.42 -21.72 -4.32
CA ILE A 1054 -9.32 -20.73 -4.24
C ILE A 1054 -8.19 -21.02 -5.24
N TYR A 1055 -8.08 -22.26 -5.75
CA TYR A 1055 -7.17 -22.59 -6.85
C TYR A 1055 -7.59 -21.96 -8.18
N ASP A 1056 -8.85 -21.55 -8.32
CA ASP A 1056 -9.36 -20.90 -9.53
C ASP A 1056 -8.66 -19.53 -9.68
N SER A 1057 -8.47 -18.79 -8.57
CA SER A 1057 -7.68 -17.55 -8.53
C SER A 1057 -6.16 -17.75 -8.58
N ASN A 1058 -5.65 -18.98 -8.39
CA ASN A 1058 -4.21 -19.29 -8.43
C ASN A 1058 -3.92 -20.81 -8.62
N PRO A 1059 -3.87 -21.31 -9.87
CA PRO A 1059 -3.66 -22.73 -10.15
C PRO A 1059 -2.20 -23.20 -10.05
N LYS A 1060 -1.29 -22.38 -9.50
CA LYS A 1060 0.18 -22.58 -9.40
C LYS A 1060 0.64 -23.98 -8.97
N TRP A 1061 -0.08 -24.60 -8.03
CA TRP A 1061 0.20 -25.97 -7.54
C TRP A 1061 -0.94 -26.96 -7.86
N ALA A 1062 -1.97 -26.53 -8.59
CA ALA A 1062 -3.04 -27.41 -9.04
C ALA A 1062 -2.51 -28.24 -10.22
N ILE A 1063 -1.85 -29.35 -9.90
CA ILE A 1063 -1.27 -30.32 -10.84
C ILE A 1063 -1.95 -31.66 -10.55
N VAL A 1064 -2.33 -32.38 -11.61
CA VAL A 1064 -3.05 -33.66 -11.53
C VAL A 1064 -2.24 -34.78 -12.16
N PRO A 1065 -2.37 -36.04 -11.70
CA PRO A 1065 -1.72 -37.19 -12.34
C PRO A 1065 -1.98 -37.24 -13.84
N ARG A 1066 -0.94 -37.56 -14.62
CA ARG A 1066 -1.17 -38.03 -15.99
C ARG A 1066 -1.78 -39.43 -15.92
N THR A 1067 -2.90 -39.59 -16.61
CA THR A 1067 -3.40 -40.89 -17.07
C THR A 1067 -2.77 -41.19 -18.41
N GLU A 1068 -2.23 -42.40 -18.57
CA GLU A 1068 -1.77 -42.95 -19.86
C GLU A 1068 -2.95 -43.24 -20.80
#